data_AF-A0A438EEV5-F1
#
_entry.id   AF-A0A438EEV5-F1
#
_cell.length_a   1.000
_cell.length_b   1.000
_cell.length_c   1.000
_cell.angle_alpha   90.00
_cell.angle_beta   90.00
_cell.angle_gamma   90.00
#
_symmetry.space_group_name_H-M   'P 1'
#
loop_
_entity.id
_entity.type
_entity.pdbx_description
1 polymer ?
#
loop_
_entity_poly.entity_id
_entity_poly.type
_entity_poly.pdbx_seq_one_letter_code
_entity_poly.pdbx_strand_id
1 'polypeptide(L)'
;MKTMNKKERSTQHYSSSQKILFVGEGDFSFSACLARQFGSAVNMVATSLDPEEMVYTKHWSCETHLEELKRLGCLVLHEVDVKEMSRHPTLIHMEFDFIVFNFPHAGHFPWLCERNVQLIKMHRKLLKAFFESASEMLSSGGEVHVTHRDDFPYNRWKVEKLAKGAGLYLKEKVEFQKDYPGYHNKRGGGIKSNKTFPLKDSYTFKFSVITWESKDDDDEDNVSSGRLSDEIEGILPVMNRLHFKERDEAISYEELICASLFGSFFSSCLCTSSNEGLEGVSSMAMDDYWAFFQDAMRQKEFMNPGNGLNEKSVRERLRPRDAELERVEAGLARARALRREGTTNWSSISAPVGADYVPQGDIYRNATAFHRSYLLMEKLFKIFIYKEGEPPLFHNGPCKSIYSIEGVFFSLMEGDTHFRTQDPDEAHVYFLPFSVVMIIHHLFDPIVRDKYVMKHVVSDYVKVISQKYRYWNRSLGADHFMLSCHDWGPRATWYVPQLYYNSIRLLCNANTSERFNPRKDASIPEINLIAGETIGLTGGLPPSKRTILAFFAGGLHGRIRPALLQHWKEKDEQVQVYETLPEGLSYPDLMKKSKYCICPSGHEVASPRIVEAIYAECVPVLISQHYVLPFSDVLDWGSFSIQVSVNEIPNLKKILLGIPQDRYIRMQERVKQVQQHFMVNNPPKRFDYSPCLEFFVVFIFFSWNPEEINPLSTALSPSASSSFNASLPDVHIAGGPYFQPPLEKKQETWKDKRYSKLERLEAGLARARSSIREAARNGSLKSTHEDPDYVPQGPIYRNANAFHRSYLEMEKLLKIYVYEEGEPPMFHNGPCKSIYSTEGRFIHEMEKGSVYRTTDPDQALLYFLPFSVVMMVQYLYVPDSHEIHAIEKTVIDYINLISHNHPFWNRSLGADHFMLSCHDWGPRASTSVPYLYNNSIRVLCNANTSEGFNPSKDVSFPEIHLRTGEMSGPLGGLSPSRRPILGFFAGRLHGHIRYLLLEQWKDKDKDLQVYDQLPNGLSYDSMLKKSRFCLCPSGYEVASPRVVEAIYAECVPVLISDNYVPPFNDVLNWKSFAVQVQVRDIANIKRILMGISQTQYLRMYRRVKQVQRHFMVNAAPQRFDVFHMTIHSIWLRRLNIRIQD
;
A
#
# COMPACT_ATOMS: atom_id res chain seq x y z
N MET A 1 -61.93 37.18 -14.38
CA MET A 1 -60.47 37.38 -14.52
C MET A 1 -60.01 36.42 -15.61
N LYS A 2 -59.64 36.93 -16.80
CA LYS A 2 -59.32 36.08 -17.98
C LYS A 2 -58.03 35.31 -17.72
N THR A 3 -58.10 33.99 -17.63
CA THR A 3 -56.95 33.10 -17.78
C THR A 3 -56.39 33.28 -19.19
N MET A 4 -55.22 33.92 -19.30
CA MET A 4 -54.48 33.94 -20.56
C MET A 4 -54.05 32.51 -20.89
N ASN A 5 -54.65 31.90 -21.91
CA ASN A 5 -54.13 30.70 -22.56
C ASN A 5 -52.67 30.99 -22.99
N LYS A 6 -51.69 30.45 -22.27
CA LYS A 6 -50.30 30.41 -22.76
C LYS A 6 -50.31 29.52 -24.02
N LYS A 7 -50.13 30.13 -25.18
CA LYS A 7 -50.03 29.43 -26.47
C LYS A 7 -48.89 28.40 -26.37
N GLU A 8 -49.19 27.12 -26.55
CA GLU A 8 -48.20 26.05 -26.56
C GLU A 8 -47.13 26.35 -27.61
N ARG A 9 -45.85 26.25 -27.21
CA ARG A 9 -44.71 26.46 -28.09
C ARG A 9 -44.01 25.13 -28.29
N SER A 10 -43.86 24.72 -29.54
CA SER A 10 -43.13 23.53 -29.93
C SER A 10 -41.88 23.88 -30.72
N THR A 11 -40.89 23.01 -30.63
CA THR A 11 -39.65 23.07 -31.40
C THR A 11 -39.20 21.66 -31.72
N GLN A 12 -39.03 21.37 -33.01
CA GLN A 12 -38.70 20.04 -33.51
C GLN A 12 -39.65 18.97 -32.91
N HIS A 13 -39.14 18.11 -32.02
CA HIS A 13 -39.86 17.00 -31.40
C HIS A 13 -40.40 17.28 -30.00
N TYR A 14 -40.13 18.48 -29.44
CA TYR A 14 -40.47 18.81 -28.05
C TYR A 14 -41.43 19.99 -27.98
N SER A 15 -42.32 20.01 -26.98
CA SER A 15 -43.22 21.13 -26.71
C SER A 15 -43.22 21.54 -25.24
N SER A 16 -43.63 22.79 -24.99
CA SER A 16 -43.67 23.36 -23.64
C SER A 16 -44.65 22.67 -22.67
N SER A 17 -45.56 21.83 -23.18
CA SER A 17 -46.55 21.11 -22.37
C SER A 17 -46.01 19.79 -21.80
N GLN A 18 -44.95 19.24 -22.39
CA GLN A 18 -44.37 17.95 -22.05
C GLN A 18 -43.45 18.04 -20.83
N LYS A 19 -43.45 17.00 -19.99
CA LYS A 19 -42.48 16.81 -18.89
C LYS A 19 -41.21 16.15 -19.42
N ILE A 20 -40.08 16.87 -19.34
CA ILE A 20 -38.82 16.45 -19.95
C ILE A 20 -37.71 16.37 -18.91
N LEU A 21 -37.04 15.21 -18.85
CA LEU A 21 -35.82 15.00 -18.06
C LEU A 21 -34.60 15.01 -18.99
N PHE A 22 -33.67 15.94 -18.76
CA PHE A 22 -32.37 16.00 -19.44
C PHE A 22 -31.31 15.38 -18.55
N VAL A 23 -30.64 14.34 -19.05
CA VAL A 23 -29.71 13.51 -18.28
C VAL A 23 -28.29 13.76 -18.72
N GLY A 24 -27.39 13.97 -17.75
CA GLY A 24 -25.95 14.11 -18.01
C GLY A 24 -25.60 15.35 -18.81
N GLU A 25 -26.27 16.47 -18.55
CA GLU A 25 -26.01 17.75 -19.18
C GLU A 25 -24.57 18.20 -18.90
N GLY A 26 -23.84 18.57 -19.96
CA GLY A 26 -22.49 19.11 -19.86
C GLY A 26 -22.51 20.57 -19.42
N ASP A 27 -22.57 21.49 -20.40
CA ASP A 27 -22.68 22.92 -20.13
C ASP A 27 -24.14 23.43 -20.07
N PHE A 28 -25.12 22.53 -19.99
CA PHE A 28 -26.56 22.82 -19.92
C PHE A 28 -27.13 23.62 -21.12
N SER A 29 -26.37 23.75 -22.21
CA SER A 29 -26.77 24.55 -23.36
C SER A 29 -27.97 23.97 -24.14
N PHE A 30 -28.18 22.65 -24.07
CA PHE A 30 -29.30 21.98 -24.76
C PHE A 30 -30.63 22.23 -24.05
N SER A 31 -30.70 21.95 -22.75
CA SER A 31 -31.88 22.29 -21.96
C SER A 31 -32.17 23.79 -21.98
N ALA A 32 -31.14 24.66 -21.89
CA ALA A 32 -31.34 26.11 -21.92
C ALA A 32 -31.91 26.62 -23.25
N CYS A 33 -31.51 26.06 -24.40
CA CYS A 33 -32.04 26.50 -25.70
C CYS A 33 -33.52 26.13 -25.88
N LEU A 34 -33.93 24.94 -25.41
CA LEU A 34 -35.33 24.52 -25.41
C LEU A 34 -36.17 25.39 -24.46
N ALA A 35 -35.70 25.63 -23.24
CA ALA A 35 -36.34 26.51 -22.27
C ALA A 35 -36.58 27.91 -22.84
N ARG A 36 -35.60 28.45 -23.57
CA ARG A 36 -35.70 29.77 -24.23
C ARG A 36 -36.77 29.80 -25.32
N GLN A 37 -36.85 28.75 -26.14
CA GLN A 37 -37.87 28.64 -27.18
C GLN A 37 -39.28 28.46 -26.60
N PHE A 38 -39.41 27.64 -25.56
CA PHE A 38 -40.66 27.48 -24.80
C PHE A 38 -41.06 28.74 -24.03
N GLY A 39 -40.09 29.60 -23.68
CA GLY A 39 -40.30 30.77 -22.82
C GLY A 39 -40.66 30.39 -21.38
N SER A 40 -40.42 29.13 -20.99
CA SER A 40 -40.75 28.54 -19.71
C SER A 40 -40.01 27.20 -19.58
N ALA A 41 -39.58 26.84 -18.37
CA ALA A 41 -38.90 25.58 -18.08
C ALA A 41 -39.53 24.81 -16.90
N VAL A 42 -40.74 25.18 -16.48
CA VAL A 42 -41.44 24.57 -15.33
C VAL A 42 -41.71 23.07 -15.45
N ASN A 43 -41.78 22.54 -16.68
CA ASN A 43 -41.95 21.12 -16.96
C ASN A 43 -40.62 20.42 -17.30
N MET A 44 -39.48 21.08 -17.05
CA MET A 44 -38.16 20.58 -17.39
C MET A 44 -37.37 20.29 -16.12
N VAL A 45 -36.66 19.16 -16.13
CA VAL A 45 -35.66 18.79 -15.12
C VAL A 45 -34.34 18.57 -15.83
N ALA A 46 -33.28 19.28 -15.42
CA ALA A 46 -31.96 19.14 -16.02
C ALA A 46 -30.96 18.60 -14.99
N THR A 47 -30.23 17.54 -15.34
CA THR A 47 -29.34 16.85 -14.41
C THR A 47 -27.90 16.76 -14.89
N SER A 48 -26.94 16.80 -13.95
CA SER A 48 -25.54 16.44 -14.20
C SER A 48 -25.07 15.36 -13.21
N LEU A 49 -24.09 14.57 -13.63
CA LEU A 49 -23.40 13.62 -12.74
C LEU A 49 -22.44 14.34 -11.79
N ASP A 50 -21.83 15.43 -12.25
CA ASP A 50 -20.87 16.20 -11.44
C ASP A 50 -21.59 17.08 -10.40
N PRO A 51 -20.98 17.32 -9.22
CA PRO A 51 -21.43 18.33 -8.27
C PRO A 51 -21.47 19.72 -8.89
N GLU A 52 -22.35 20.59 -8.40
CA GLU A 52 -22.56 21.95 -8.94
C GLU A 52 -21.24 22.72 -9.13
N GLU A 53 -20.37 22.72 -8.11
CA GLU A 53 -19.06 23.39 -8.16
C GLU A 53 -18.15 22.85 -9.27
N MET A 54 -18.20 21.54 -9.52
CA MET A 54 -17.41 20.89 -10.57
C MET A 54 -17.94 21.18 -11.96
N VAL A 55 -19.25 21.41 -12.12
CA VAL A 55 -19.84 21.81 -13.41
C VAL A 55 -19.25 23.16 -13.86
N TYR A 56 -19.17 24.16 -12.97
CA TYR A 56 -18.59 25.48 -13.31
C TYR A 56 -17.12 25.39 -13.72
N THR A 57 -16.34 24.49 -13.10
CA THR A 57 -14.93 24.31 -13.44
C THR A 57 -14.73 23.53 -14.74
N LYS A 58 -15.54 22.49 -14.99
CA LYS A 58 -15.47 21.67 -16.20
C LYS A 58 -16.08 22.32 -17.43
N HIS A 59 -17.08 23.17 -17.23
CA HIS A 59 -17.91 23.78 -18.28
C HIS A 59 -18.11 25.28 -18.04
N TRP A 60 -17.13 26.12 -18.40
CA TRP A 60 -17.20 27.56 -18.07
C TRP A 60 -18.38 28.30 -18.72
N SER A 61 -18.94 27.76 -19.81
CA SER A 61 -20.14 28.31 -20.46
C SER A 61 -21.46 27.93 -19.78
N CYS A 62 -21.44 27.11 -18.71
CA CYS A 62 -22.66 26.65 -18.05
C CYS A 62 -23.34 27.73 -17.22
N GLU A 63 -22.60 28.71 -16.70
CA GLU A 63 -23.10 29.71 -15.75
C GLU A 63 -24.32 30.45 -16.31
N THR A 64 -24.18 31.01 -17.51
CA THR A 64 -25.27 31.73 -18.18
C THR A 64 -26.46 30.84 -18.50
N HIS A 65 -26.24 29.54 -18.77
CA HIS A 65 -27.33 28.60 -19.08
C HIS A 65 -28.07 28.16 -17.81
N LEU A 66 -27.35 27.91 -16.72
CA LEU A 66 -27.90 27.54 -15.42
C LEU A 66 -28.73 28.69 -14.83
N GLU A 67 -28.24 29.93 -14.90
CA GLU A 67 -29.00 31.11 -14.51
C GLU A 67 -30.29 31.25 -15.32
N GLU A 68 -30.22 31.06 -16.64
CA GLU A 68 -31.39 31.13 -17.51
C GLU A 68 -32.42 30.03 -17.21
N LEU A 69 -31.96 28.79 -17.01
CA LEU A 69 -32.81 27.66 -16.64
C LEU A 69 -33.52 27.88 -15.31
N LYS A 70 -32.77 28.29 -14.27
CA LYS A 70 -33.32 28.63 -12.95
C LYS A 70 -34.33 29.77 -13.07
N ARG A 71 -34.02 30.83 -13.82
CA ARG A 71 -34.92 31.98 -14.07
C ARG A 71 -36.22 31.59 -14.79
N LEU A 72 -36.17 30.61 -15.69
CA LEU A 72 -37.33 30.11 -16.43
C LEU A 72 -38.11 29.01 -15.68
N GLY A 73 -37.66 28.63 -14.48
CA GLY A 73 -38.35 27.70 -13.58
C GLY A 73 -37.97 26.22 -13.75
N CYS A 74 -36.81 25.92 -14.36
CA CYS A 74 -36.30 24.55 -14.46
C CYS A 74 -35.85 24.03 -13.09
N LEU A 75 -36.15 22.76 -12.79
CA LEU A 75 -35.52 22.06 -11.68
C LEU A 75 -34.14 21.55 -12.13
N VAL A 76 -33.08 22.12 -11.57
CA VAL A 76 -31.70 21.67 -11.85
C VAL A 76 -31.22 20.80 -10.69
N LEU A 77 -30.76 19.60 -11.00
CA LEU A 77 -30.21 18.64 -10.02
C LEU A 77 -28.78 18.26 -10.40
N HIS A 78 -27.90 18.18 -9.40
CA HIS A 78 -26.52 17.75 -9.57
C HIS A 78 -26.33 16.39 -8.88
N GLU A 79 -25.23 15.70 -9.19
CA GLU A 79 -24.91 14.38 -8.60
C GLU A 79 -25.96 13.29 -8.89
N VAL A 80 -26.57 13.32 -10.08
CA VAL A 80 -27.54 12.30 -10.51
C VAL A 80 -26.83 11.22 -11.35
N ASP A 81 -26.64 10.02 -10.76
CA ASP A 81 -26.14 8.83 -11.49
C ASP A 81 -27.29 8.14 -12.24
N VAL A 82 -27.08 7.90 -13.54
CA VAL A 82 -28.03 7.21 -14.41
C VAL A 82 -28.35 5.77 -14.00
N LYS A 83 -27.52 5.14 -13.15
CA LYS A 83 -27.79 3.81 -12.58
C LYS A 83 -28.86 3.82 -11.50
N GLU A 84 -29.07 4.97 -10.86
CA GLU A 84 -29.93 5.09 -9.69
C GLU A 84 -30.93 6.26 -9.82
N MET A 85 -31.03 6.88 -11.00
CA MET A 85 -31.88 8.05 -11.22
C MET A 85 -33.37 7.76 -10.98
N SER A 86 -33.85 6.52 -11.19
CA SER A 86 -35.22 6.11 -10.85
C SER A 86 -35.46 6.04 -9.33
N ARG A 87 -34.38 5.97 -8.55
CA ARG A 87 -34.39 5.90 -7.08
C ARG A 87 -33.96 7.21 -6.42
N HIS A 88 -33.58 8.23 -7.20
CA HIS A 88 -33.13 9.50 -6.69
C HIS A 88 -34.25 10.17 -5.86
N PRO A 89 -33.98 10.67 -4.64
CA PRO A 89 -35.04 11.11 -3.71
C PRO A 89 -36.01 12.15 -4.28
N THR A 90 -35.54 12.99 -5.20
CA THR A 90 -36.38 13.99 -5.88
C THR A 90 -37.10 13.46 -7.12
N LEU A 91 -36.52 12.46 -7.82
CA LEU A 91 -37.03 11.96 -9.10
C LEU A 91 -37.93 10.73 -8.95
N ILE A 92 -37.80 9.97 -7.85
CA ILE A 92 -38.50 8.70 -7.60
C ILE A 92 -40.04 8.80 -7.66
N HIS A 93 -40.60 9.99 -7.53
CA HIS A 93 -42.04 10.24 -7.62
C HIS A 93 -42.44 11.01 -8.88
N MET A 94 -41.54 11.12 -9.87
CA MET A 94 -41.75 11.85 -11.11
C MET A 94 -41.79 10.90 -12.30
N GLU A 95 -42.78 11.08 -13.16
CA GLU A 95 -42.87 10.44 -14.48
C GLU A 95 -42.67 11.50 -15.57
N PHE A 96 -42.05 11.09 -16.68
CA PHE A 96 -41.64 11.97 -17.77
C PHE A 96 -42.17 11.51 -19.12
N ASP A 97 -42.63 12.46 -19.92
CA ASP A 97 -43.03 12.22 -21.30
C ASP A 97 -41.80 12.00 -22.19
N PHE A 98 -40.68 12.66 -21.87
CA PHE A 98 -39.40 12.47 -22.56
C PHE A 98 -38.23 12.42 -21.59
N ILE A 99 -37.36 11.42 -21.76
CA ILE A 99 -36.07 11.33 -21.07
C ILE A 99 -34.95 11.40 -22.11
N VAL A 100 -34.13 12.45 -22.06
CA VAL A 100 -33.16 12.78 -23.10
C VAL A 100 -31.72 12.61 -22.58
N PHE A 101 -30.91 11.81 -23.26
CA PHE A 101 -29.48 11.66 -22.97
C PHE A 101 -28.64 11.86 -24.24
N ASN A 102 -28.00 13.03 -24.35
CA ASN A 102 -27.22 13.41 -25.52
C ASN A 102 -25.74 13.01 -25.38
N PHE A 103 -25.25 12.23 -26.34
CA PHE A 103 -23.87 11.75 -26.47
C PHE A 103 -23.31 11.14 -25.18
N PRO A 104 -23.96 10.09 -24.63
CA PRO A 104 -23.53 9.44 -23.41
C PRO A 104 -22.09 8.93 -23.51
N HIS A 105 -21.31 9.05 -22.44
CA HIS A 105 -19.89 8.66 -22.45
C HIS A 105 -19.43 8.21 -21.06
N ALA A 106 -18.71 7.08 -20.97
CA ALA A 106 -18.25 6.47 -19.72
C ALA A 106 -16.94 7.09 -19.16
N GLY A 107 -16.59 8.30 -19.59
CA GLY A 107 -15.32 8.97 -19.25
C GLY A 107 -14.16 8.70 -20.21
N HIS A 108 -13.12 9.55 -20.15
CA HIS A 108 -11.92 9.46 -21.00
C HIS A 108 -10.75 8.92 -20.17
N PHE A 109 -9.98 7.97 -20.75
CA PHE A 109 -8.83 7.36 -20.08
C PHE A 109 -7.57 7.53 -20.93
N PRO A 110 -6.41 7.93 -20.36
CA PRO A 110 -5.20 8.22 -21.16
C PRO A 110 -4.69 7.07 -22.03
N TRP A 111 -5.01 5.82 -21.67
CA TRP A 111 -4.55 4.59 -22.32
C TRP A 111 -5.62 3.91 -23.17
N LEU A 112 -6.85 4.44 -23.19
CA LEU A 112 -7.96 3.87 -23.97
C LEU A 112 -8.51 4.92 -24.93
N CYS A 113 -8.78 4.48 -26.16
CA CYS A 113 -9.47 5.26 -27.18
C CYS A 113 -10.77 4.55 -27.60
N GLU A 114 -11.63 5.24 -28.33
CA GLU A 114 -12.96 4.77 -28.75
C GLU A 114 -12.98 3.43 -29.48
N ARG A 115 -11.83 2.99 -30.02
CA ARG A 115 -11.68 1.71 -30.74
C ARG A 115 -11.40 0.53 -29.79
N ASN A 116 -10.95 0.79 -28.56
CA ASN A 116 -10.58 -0.27 -27.62
C ASN A 116 -11.84 -1.00 -27.12
N VAL A 117 -11.79 -2.33 -27.19
CA VAL A 117 -12.90 -3.21 -26.78
C VAL A 117 -13.30 -2.97 -25.32
N GLN A 118 -12.33 -2.67 -24.45
CA GLN A 118 -12.59 -2.42 -23.04
C GLN A 118 -13.42 -1.15 -22.81
N LEU A 119 -13.06 -0.04 -23.46
CA LEU A 119 -13.81 1.21 -23.34
C LEU A 119 -15.21 1.07 -23.95
N ILE A 120 -15.34 0.38 -25.10
CA ILE A 120 -16.65 0.03 -25.69
C ILE A 120 -17.51 -0.76 -24.68
N LYS A 121 -16.95 -1.71 -23.93
CA LYS A 121 -17.71 -2.44 -22.89
C LYS A 121 -18.22 -1.51 -21.78
N MET A 122 -17.44 -0.50 -21.39
CA MET A 122 -17.85 0.49 -20.37
C MET A 122 -19.01 1.36 -20.87
N HIS A 123 -18.93 1.87 -22.10
CA HIS A 123 -20.03 2.61 -22.73
C HIS A 123 -21.32 1.81 -22.79
N ARG A 124 -21.21 0.51 -23.12
CA ARG A 124 -22.37 -0.40 -23.14
C ARG A 124 -22.98 -0.61 -21.77
N LYS A 125 -22.18 -0.68 -20.71
CA LYS A 125 -22.67 -0.76 -19.33
C LYS A 125 -23.41 0.51 -18.92
N LEU A 126 -22.86 1.68 -19.25
CA LEU A 126 -23.50 2.98 -18.98
C LEU A 126 -24.88 3.08 -19.65
N LEU A 127 -24.93 2.82 -20.96
CA LEU A 127 -26.19 2.87 -21.72
C LEU A 127 -27.21 1.85 -21.20
N LYS A 128 -26.77 0.63 -20.86
CA LYS A 128 -27.64 -0.39 -20.31
C LYS A 128 -28.31 0.09 -19.02
N ALA A 129 -27.52 0.58 -18.05
CA ALA A 129 -28.05 1.05 -16.77
C ALA A 129 -28.97 2.27 -16.93
N PHE A 130 -28.63 3.18 -17.85
CA PHE A 130 -29.50 4.30 -18.21
C PHE A 130 -30.85 3.82 -18.75
N PHE A 131 -30.88 2.89 -19.71
CA PHE A 131 -32.14 2.39 -20.26
C PHE A 131 -33.00 1.66 -19.22
N GLU A 132 -32.37 0.90 -18.32
CA GLU A 132 -33.06 0.23 -17.20
C GLU A 132 -33.70 1.24 -16.24
N SER A 133 -32.98 2.30 -15.85
CA SER A 133 -33.57 3.33 -14.97
C SER A 133 -34.59 4.21 -15.70
N ALA A 134 -34.36 4.53 -16.98
CA ALA A 134 -35.24 5.40 -17.74
C ALA A 134 -36.61 4.76 -18.01
N SER A 135 -36.66 3.44 -18.27
CA SER A 135 -37.91 2.74 -18.54
C SER A 135 -38.87 2.73 -17.34
N GLU A 136 -38.35 2.81 -16.12
CA GLU A 136 -39.13 2.90 -14.88
C GLU A 136 -39.74 4.30 -14.64
N MET A 137 -39.27 5.31 -15.36
CA MET A 137 -39.60 6.72 -15.13
C MET A 137 -40.46 7.34 -16.24
N LEU A 138 -40.89 6.55 -17.22
CA LEU A 138 -41.72 7.03 -18.33
C LEU A 138 -43.19 7.15 -17.92
N SER A 139 -43.83 8.25 -18.34
CA SER A 139 -45.29 8.35 -18.34
C SER A 139 -45.91 7.41 -19.39
N SER A 140 -47.23 7.21 -19.33
CA SER A 140 -47.95 6.44 -20.35
C SER A 140 -47.76 7.08 -21.74
N GLY A 141 -47.15 6.33 -22.67
CA GLY A 141 -46.80 6.83 -24.01
C GLY A 141 -45.50 7.64 -24.09
N GLY A 142 -44.73 7.73 -22.99
CA GLY A 142 -43.46 8.44 -22.94
C GLY A 142 -42.35 7.80 -23.78
N GLU A 143 -41.34 8.60 -24.12
CA GLU A 143 -40.22 8.20 -24.99
C GLU A 143 -38.84 8.46 -24.34
N VAL A 144 -37.89 7.56 -24.60
CA VAL A 144 -36.46 7.76 -24.28
C VAL A 144 -35.71 8.15 -25.54
N HIS A 145 -35.05 9.30 -25.51
CA HIS A 145 -34.26 9.83 -26.62
C HIS A 145 -32.77 9.75 -26.31
N VAL A 146 -32.02 8.97 -27.08
CA VAL A 146 -30.55 8.92 -26.99
C VAL A 146 -29.95 9.45 -28.27
N THR A 147 -29.16 10.51 -28.17
CA THR A 147 -28.41 11.02 -29.32
C THR A 147 -27.00 10.45 -29.31
N HIS A 148 -26.59 9.77 -30.39
CA HIS A 148 -25.27 9.15 -30.47
C HIS A 148 -24.77 9.03 -31.91
N ARG A 149 -23.46 8.81 -32.08
CA ARG A 149 -22.86 8.48 -33.37
C ARG A 149 -23.16 7.04 -33.74
N ASP A 150 -23.41 6.78 -35.00
CA ASP A 150 -23.68 5.42 -35.51
C ASP A 150 -22.70 4.96 -36.59
N ASP A 151 -21.52 5.58 -36.65
CA ASP A 151 -20.39 5.11 -37.45
C ASP A 151 -19.37 4.36 -36.58
N PHE A 152 -18.41 3.69 -37.21
CA PHE A 152 -17.37 2.96 -36.49
C PHE A 152 -16.42 3.91 -35.76
N PRO A 153 -16.07 3.68 -34.47
CA PRO A 153 -16.38 2.50 -33.64
C PRO A 153 -17.65 2.60 -32.78
N TYR A 154 -18.39 3.70 -32.83
CA TYR A 154 -19.55 4.01 -31.98
C TYR A 154 -20.74 3.06 -32.22
N ASN A 155 -20.96 2.61 -33.45
CA ASN A 155 -21.96 1.58 -33.75
C ASN A 155 -21.74 0.25 -32.99
N ARG A 156 -20.51 -0.03 -32.51
CA ARG A 156 -20.21 -1.21 -31.69
C ARG A 156 -20.80 -1.12 -30.28
N TRP A 157 -21.30 0.03 -29.88
CA TRP A 157 -22.00 0.21 -28.61
C TRP A 157 -23.39 -0.42 -28.66
N LYS A 158 -23.94 -0.66 -29.85
CA LYS A 158 -25.19 -1.41 -30.07
C LYS A 158 -26.37 -0.82 -29.26
N VAL A 159 -26.58 0.49 -29.37
CA VAL A 159 -27.58 1.28 -28.61
C VAL A 159 -28.96 0.62 -28.66
N GLU A 160 -29.47 0.30 -29.85
CA GLU A 160 -30.77 -0.35 -30.04
C GLU A 160 -30.90 -1.71 -29.33
N LYS A 161 -29.83 -2.52 -29.36
CA LYS A 161 -29.82 -3.82 -28.67
C LYS A 161 -29.87 -3.65 -27.16
N LEU A 162 -29.24 -2.61 -26.62
CA LEU A 162 -29.24 -2.33 -25.19
C LEU A 162 -30.62 -1.83 -24.73
N ALA A 163 -31.24 -0.92 -25.49
CA ALA A 163 -32.60 -0.44 -25.22
C ALA A 163 -33.60 -1.61 -25.22
N LYS A 164 -33.54 -2.49 -26.22
CA LYS A 164 -34.40 -3.69 -26.29
C LYS A 164 -34.23 -4.61 -25.08
N GLY A 165 -33.01 -4.69 -24.52
CA GLY A 165 -32.73 -5.44 -23.30
C GLY A 165 -33.42 -4.89 -22.04
N ALA A 166 -33.82 -3.62 -22.06
CA ALA A 166 -34.55 -2.94 -21.00
C ALA A 166 -36.06 -2.78 -21.29
N GLY A 167 -36.59 -3.48 -22.30
CA GLY A 167 -38.01 -3.40 -22.67
C GLY A 167 -38.39 -2.18 -23.51
N LEU A 168 -37.42 -1.42 -24.01
CA LEU A 168 -37.62 -0.24 -24.85
C LEU A 168 -37.36 -0.59 -26.34
N TYR A 169 -38.27 -0.20 -27.21
CA TYR A 169 -38.23 -0.55 -28.63
C TYR A 169 -38.05 0.70 -29.48
N LEU A 170 -37.20 0.60 -30.51
CA LEU A 170 -36.91 1.72 -31.39
C LEU A 170 -38.18 2.08 -32.17
N LYS A 171 -38.71 3.27 -31.92
CA LYS A 171 -39.85 3.85 -32.63
C LYS A 171 -39.39 4.57 -33.89
N GLU A 172 -38.33 5.36 -33.76
CA GLU A 172 -37.81 6.20 -34.83
C GLU A 172 -36.31 6.46 -34.63
N LYS A 173 -35.57 6.60 -35.73
CA LYS A 173 -34.18 7.05 -35.74
C LYS A 173 -34.05 8.23 -36.69
N VAL A 174 -33.77 9.40 -36.13
CA VAL A 174 -33.73 10.67 -36.88
C VAL A 174 -32.29 11.18 -36.92
N GLU A 175 -31.87 11.74 -38.05
CA GLU A 175 -30.55 12.37 -38.15
C GLU A 175 -30.45 13.57 -37.18
N PHE A 176 -29.38 13.63 -36.41
CA PHE A 176 -29.13 14.73 -35.48
C PHE A 176 -28.28 15.81 -36.14
N GLN A 177 -28.93 16.91 -36.53
CA GLN A 177 -28.27 18.13 -36.99
C GLN A 177 -28.27 19.19 -35.87
N LYS A 178 -27.40 20.22 -35.98
CA LYS A 178 -27.24 21.26 -34.95
C LYS A 178 -28.37 22.31 -35.01
N ASP A 179 -29.60 21.86 -35.15
CA ASP A 179 -30.79 22.69 -35.42
C ASP A 179 -31.39 23.31 -34.15
N TYR A 180 -30.58 23.43 -33.10
CA TYR A 180 -30.91 24.03 -31.81
C TYR A 180 -30.04 25.28 -31.59
N PRO A 181 -30.53 26.48 -31.92
CA PRO A 181 -29.78 27.72 -31.77
C PRO A 181 -29.29 27.92 -30.32
N GLY A 182 -27.97 28.01 -30.16
CA GLY A 182 -27.31 28.17 -28.86
C GLY A 182 -26.87 26.86 -28.19
N TYR A 183 -27.14 25.69 -28.77
CA TYR A 183 -26.62 24.42 -28.28
C TYR A 183 -25.12 24.25 -28.61
N HIS A 184 -24.34 23.79 -27.64
CA HIS A 184 -22.93 23.46 -27.78
C HIS A 184 -22.67 22.02 -27.33
N ASN A 185 -22.28 21.14 -28.26
CA ASN A 185 -21.88 19.78 -27.89
C ASN A 185 -20.51 19.82 -27.18
N LYS A 186 -20.45 19.28 -25.96
CA LYS A 186 -19.24 19.28 -25.11
C LYS A 186 -18.78 17.85 -24.83
N ARG A 187 -17.47 17.64 -24.71
CA ARG A 187 -16.92 16.33 -24.34
C ARG A 187 -17.28 16.00 -22.89
N GLY A 188 -17.79 14.79 -22.64
CA GLY A 188 -18.01 14.28 -21.28
C GLY A 188 -16.72 13.80 -20.58
N GLY A 189 -16.75 13.65 -19.26
CA GLY A 189 -15.61 13.18 -18.45
C GLY A 189 -14.59 14.27 -18.08
N GLY A 190 -13.51 13.93 -17.37
CA GLY A 190 -12.57 14.91 -16.78
C GLY A 190 -11.47 15.46 -17.71
N ILE A 191 -11.38 15.02 -18.97
CA ILE A 191 -10.30 15.41 -19.90
C ILE A 191 -10.86 16.28 -21.02
N LYS A 192 -10.41 17.54 -21.10
CA LYS A 192 -10.78 18.51 -22.16
C LYS A 192 -12.31 18.69 -22.30
N SER A 193 -13.05 18.65 -21.19
CA SER A 193 -14.52 18.64 -21.13
C SER A 193 -15.16 19.84 -21.82
N ASN A 194 -14.48 20.98 -21.81
CA ASN A 194 -14.91 22.21 -22.50
C ASN A 194 -14.78 22.20 -24.03
N LYS A 195 -14.09 21.21 -24.62
CA LYS A 195 -13.93 21.13 -26.09
C LYS A 195 -15.13 20.46 -26.74
N THR A 196 -15.43 20.87 -27.97
CA THR A 196 -16.41 20.22 -28.83
C THR A 196 -15.83 18.94 -29.46
N PHE A 197 -16.70 18.14 -30.08
CA PHE A 197 -16.32 16.98 -30.90
C PHE A 197 -17.10 16.95 -32.23
N PRO A 198 -16.62 16.24 -33.26
CA PRO A 198 -17.32 16.18 -34.54
C PRO A 198 -18.66 15.45 -34.45
N LEU A 199 -19.73 16.10 -34.90
CA LEU A 199 -21.08 15.53 -35.03
C LEU A 199 -21.27 14.84 -36.38
N LYS A 200 -20.40 13.88 -36.69
CA LYS A 200 -20.48 13.10 -37.94
C LYS A 200 -21.38 11.89 -37.71
N ASP A 201 -22.24 11.54 -38.68
CA ASP A 201 -23.10 10.35 -38.67
C ASP A 201 -23.83 10.18 -37.32
N SER A 202 -24.37 11.28 -36.80
CA SER A 202 -25.02 11.37 -35.49
C SER A 202 -26.53 11.28 -35.65
N TYR A 203 -27.18 10.47 -34.81
CA TYR A 203 -28.62 10.22 -34.86
C TYR A 203 -29.21 10.32 -33.45
N THR A 204 -30.46 10.78 -33.36
CA THR A 204 -31.30 10.63 -32.18
C THR A 204 -32.16 9.39 -32.35
N PHE A 205 -31.92 8.40 -31.50
CA PHE A 205 -32.71 7.18 -31.40
C PHE A 205 -33.83 7.41 -30.39
N LYS A 206 -35.08 7.24 -30.83
CA LYS A 206 -36.29 7.41 -30.01
C LYS A 206 -36.87 6.04 -29.68
N PHE A 207 -37.01 5.75 -28.40
CA PHE A 207 -37.51 4.47 -27.91
C PHE A 207 -38.79 4.64 -27.11
N SER A 208 -39.73 3.71 -27.23
CA SER A 208 -40.94 3.66 -26.42
C SER A 208 -41.18 2.24 -25.88
N VAL A 209 -42.01 2.12 -24.86
CA VAL A 209 -42.56 0.83 -24.42
C VAL A 209 -43.63 0.40 -25.43
N ILE A 210 -43.74 -0.89 -25.76
CA ILE A 210 -44.79 -1.37 -26.69
C ILE A 210 -46.15 -1.19 -26.03
N THR A 211 -47.02 -0.36 -26.62
CA THR A 211 -48.45 -0.35 -26.37
C THR A 211 -49.15 -1.13 -27.48
N TRP A 212 -49.84 -2.21 -27.13
CA TRP A 212 -50.73 -2.91 -28.06
C TRP A 212 -52.03 -2.09 -28.16
N GLU A 213 -52.03 -1.07 -29.03
CA GLU A 213 -53.27 -0.38 -29.37
C GLU A 213 -53.92 -1.05 -30.58
N SER A 214 -55.12 -1.58 -30.33
CA SER A 214 -56.13 -1.99 -31.31
C SER A 214 -56.33 -0.92 -32.37
N LYS A 215 -56.08 -1.27 -33.64
CA LYS A 215 -56.63 -0.56 -34.78
C LYS A 215 -57.67 -1.45 -35.43
N ASP A 216 -58.93 -1.15 -35.13
CA ASP A 216 -60.08 -1.55 -35.93
C ASP A 216 -60.24 -0.58 -37.13
N ASP A 217 -60.72 -1.20 -38.21
CA ASP A 217 -61.53 -0.66 -39.31
C ASP A 217 -60.89 0.23 -40.40
N ASP A 218 -60.71 -0.34 -41.59
CA ASP A 218 -61.63 -0.22 -42.74
C ASP A 218 -60.91 -0.57 -44.07
N ASP A 219 -61.29 -1.68 -44.70
CA ASP A 219 -61.73 -1.75 -46.11
C ASP A 219 -61.80 -3.21 -46.61
N GLU A 220 -63.03 -3.61 -46.93
CA GLU A 220 -63.43 -4.81 -47.65
C GLU A 220 -62.95 -4.80 -49.13
N ASP A 221 -62.78 -6.01 -49.66
CA ASP A 221 -62.91 -6.40 -51.08
C ASP A 221 -61.91 -5.92 -52.16
N ASN A 222 -60.92 -6.78 -52.47
CA ASN A 222 -60.89 -7.50 -53.77
C ASN A 222 -59.73 -8.52 -53.91
N VAL A 223 -60.10 -9.80 -53.93
CA VAL A 223 -59.68 -10.90 -54.84
C VAL A 223 -58.30 -10.82 -55.53
N SER A 224 -57.35 -11.68 -55.11
CA SER A 224 -56.80 -12.83 -55.89
C SER A 224 -55.35 -13.21 -55.50
N SER A 225 -55.21 -14.47 -55.10
CA SER A 225 -54.04 -15.36 -55.24
C SER A 225 -52.61 -14.80 -55.08
N GLY A 226 -51.94 -15.18 -53.98
CA GLY A 226 -50.48 -15.32 -53.99
C GLY A 226 -49.79 -15.28 -52.63
N ARG A 227 -49.50 -16.47 -52.06
CA ARG A 227 -48.39 -16.83 -51.15
C ARG A 227 -48.03 -15.82 -50.04
N LEU A 228 -48.30 -16.20 -48.79
CA LEU A 228 -47.27 -16.46 -47.76
C LEU A 228 -47.96 -17.01 -46.50
N SER A 229 -47.83 -18.31 -46.28
CA SER A 229 -48.11 -18.98 -45.01
C SER A 229 -46.87 -19.79 -44.71
N ASP A 230 -46.07 -19.38 -43.73
CA ASP A 230 -45.26 -20.27 -42.91
C ASP A 230 -44.72 -19.48 -41.71
N GLU A 231 -44.89 -20.08 -40.54
CA GLU A 231 -44.27 -19.74 -39.25
C GLU A 231 -44.95 -18.73 -38.31
N ILE A 232 -46.25 -18.89 -38.03
CA ILE A 232 -46.79 -18.78 -36.66
C ILE A 232 -48.00 -19.73 -36.53
N GLU A 233 -47.85 -20.89 -35.88
CA GLU A 233 -48.81 -21.45 -34.90
C GLU A 233 -48.40 -22.86 -34.41
N GLY A 234 -48.62 -23.13 -33.11
CA GLY A 234 -48.56 -24.46 -32.49
C GLY A 234 -47.44 -24.58 -31.44
N ILE A 235 -47.56 -24.05 -30.21
CA ILE A 235 -48.41 -24.52 -29.10
C ILE A 235 -48.19 -26.01 -28.77
N LEU A 236 -47.54 -26.26 -27.62
CA LEU A 236 -47.72 -27.33 -26.60
C LEU A 236 -48.67 -28.54 -26.91
N PRO A 237 -48.58 -29.68 -26.18
CA PRO A 237 -47.49 -30.63 -25.89
C PRO A 237 -47.92 -32.10 -26.19
N VAL A 238 -47.02 -33.08 -26.33
CA VAL A 238 -47.40 -34.51 -26.30
C VAL A 238 -46.41 -35.35 -25.46
N MET A 239 -46.85 -35.65 -24.24
CA MET A 239 -46.51 -36.89 -23.53
C MET A 239 -47.08 -38.08 -24.30
N ASN A 240 -46.26 -39.06 -24.67
CA ASN A 240 -46.44 -40.49 -24.33
C ASN A 240 -45.64 -41.43 -25.25
N ARG A 241 -44.75 -42.19 -24.59
CA ARG A 241 -44.50 -43.64 -24.72
C ARG A 241 -43.92 -44.21 -26.03
N LEU A 242 -42.86 -45.01 -25.85
CA LEU A 242 -42.83 -46.49 -26.01
C LEU A 242 -41.50 -46.98 -25.38
N HIS A 243 -41.48 -47.48 -24.14
CA HIS A 243 -41.68 -48.85 -23.62
C HIS A 243 -40.60 -49.94 -23.91
N PHE A 244 -40.02 -50.41 -22.79
CA PHE A 244 -39.50 -51.76 -22.41
C PHE A 244 -38.26 -52.38 -23.07
N LYS A 245 -37.20 -52.61 -22.26
CA LYS A 245 -36.94 -53.92 -21.60
C LYS A 245 -35.85 -53.86 -20.51
N GLU A 246 -36.11 -54.59 -19.42
CA GLU A 246 -35.32 -54.78 -18.19
C GLU A 246 -34.12 -55.75 -18.36
N ARG A 247 -33.01 -55.55 -17.62
CA ARG A 247 -32.52 -56.41 -16.50
C ARG A 247 -31.05 -56.12 -16.07
N ASP A 248 -30.88 -56.04 -14.74
CA ASP A 248 -29.77 -56.53 -13.88
C ASP A 248 -28.32 -56.03 -14.15
N GLU A 249 -27.49 -55.49 -13.23
CA GLU A 249 -27.34 -55.58 -11.77
C GLU A 249 -26.50 -54.37 -11.22
N ALA A 250 -26.96 -53.80 -10.10
CA ALA A 250 -26.26 -53.30 -8.89
C ALA A 250 -24.94 -52.45 -8.88
N ILE A 251 -25.09 -51.23 -8.29
CA ILE A 251 -24.19 -50.49 -7.34
C ILE A 251 -22.94 -49.79 -7.95
N SER A 252 -22.54 -48.53 -7.69
CA SER A 252 -22.87 -47.45 -6.74
C SER A 252 -22.57 -46.06 -7.35
N TYR A 253 -23.23 -45.04 -6.79
CA TYR A 253 -22.98 -43.60 -6.94
C TYR A 253 -21.49 -43.19 -6.95
N GLU A 254 -21.03 -42.58 -8.05
CA GLU A 254 -20.14 -41.40 -8.12
C GLU A 254 -19.93 -41.00 -9.60
N GLU A 255 -19.78 -39.69 -9.85
CA GLU A 255 -19.43 -39.03 -11.13
C GLU A 255 -20.51 -38.87 -12.24
N LEU A 256 -21.03 -37.64 -12.37
CA LEU A 256 -21.61 -37.12 -13.61
C LEU A 256 -21.40 -35.61 -13.68
N ILE A 257 -20.39 -35.17 -14.43
CA ILE A 257 -20.55 -34.66 -15.80
C ILE A 257 -19.15 -34.23 -16.26
N CYS A 258 -18.52 -35.11 -17.03
CA CYS A 258 -17.39 -34.81 -17.88
C CYS A 258 -17.75 -35.25 -19.30
N ALA A 259 -17.46 -34.37 -20.26
CA ALA A 259 -17.39 -34.60 -21.70
C ALA A 259 -18.68 -34.99 -22.46
N SER A 260 -19.18 -34.05 -23.25
CA SER A 260 -19.14 -34.21 -24.71
C SER A 260 -19.50 -32.90 -25.41
N LEU A 261 -18.49 -32.28 -26.03
CA LEU A 261 -18.51 -31.96 -27.45
C LEU A 261 -17.08 -31.56 -27.89
N PHE A 262 -16.44 -32.55 -28.50
CA PHE A 262 -15.13 -32.48 -29.15
C PHE A 262 -15.16 -31.60 -30.41
N GLY A 263 -14.02 -30.95 -30.69
CA GLY A 263 -13.71 -30.29 -31.96
C GLY A 263 -12.20 -30.08 -32.10
N SER A 264 -11.53 -31.16 -32.46
CA SER A 264 -10.09 -31.42 -32.52
C SER A 264 -9.29 -30.79 -33.68
N PHE A 265 -8.04 -30.37 -33.36
CA PHE A 265 -6.74 -30.56 -34.10
C PHE A 265 -6.55 -29.93 -35.52
N PHE A 266 -5.37 -29.54 -36.06
CA PHE A 266 -3.90 -29.60 -35.84
C PHE A 266 -3.27 -28.42 -36.69
N SER A 267 -2.10 -27.80 -36.48
CA SER A 267 -0.73 -28.30 -36.73
C SER A 267 0.33 -27.17 -36.53
N SER A 268 1.27 -27.35 -35.59
CA SER A 268 2.76 -27.41 -35.71
C SER A 268 3.56 -26.11 -35.92
N CYS A 269 4.47 -25.76 -35.00
CA CYS A 269 5.90 -26.11 -35.05
C CYS A 269 6.77 -25.28 -34.07
N LEU A 270 7.55 -26.02 -33.28
CA LEU A 270 8.98 -25.88 -32.94
C LEU A 270 9.52 -24.66 -32.15
N CYS A 271 10.24 -25.03 -31.10
CA CYS A 271 11.19 -24.24 -30.34
C CYS A 271 12.23 -23.55 -31.23
N THR A 272 12.42 -22.25 -31.04
CA THR A 272 13.74 -21.60 -31.01
C THR A 272 13.69 -20.33 -30.17
N SER A 273 14.79 -20.11 -29.46
CA SER A 273 15.20 -18.88 -28.78
C SER A 273 14.91 -17.60 -29.59
N SER A 274 14.40 -16.57 -28.92
CA SER A 274 14.81 -15.18 -29.19
C SER A 274 14.31 -14.24 -28.09
N ASN A 275 15.26 -13.49 -27.53
CA ASN A 275 15.04 -12.19 -26.91
C ASN A 275 14.28 -11.30 -27.89
N GLU A 276 13.15 -10.73 -27.50
CA GLU A 276 12.76 -9.35 -27.86
C GLU A 276 11.81 -8.75 -26.78
N GLY A 277 12.24 -7.61 -26.23
CA GLY A 277 11.46 -6.50 -25.69
C GLY A 277 10.21 -6.76 -24.84
N LEU A 278 10.36 -6.69 -23.51
CA LEU A 278 9.28 -6.30 -22.60
C LEU A 278 9.72 -5.10 -21.75
N GLU A 279 9.59 -3.91 -22.31
CA GLU A 279 9.37 -2.71 -21.52
C GLU A 279 7.91 -2.70 -21.05
N GLY A 280 7.70 -2.64 -19.73
CA GLY A 280 6.47 -2.16 -19.13
C GLY A 280 5.53 -3.20 -18.54
N VAL A 281 5.81 -3.68 -17.32
CA VAL A 281 4.77 -3.97 -16.31
C VAL A 281 5.33 -3.73 -14.90
N SER A 282 4.98 -2.61 -14.27
CA SER A 282 4.96 -2.45 -12.81
C SER A 282 3.75 -1.58 -12.44
N SER A 283 2.58 -2.05 -12.83
CA SER A 283 1.29 -1.51 -12.39
C SER A 283 0.17 -2.52 -12.67
N MET A 284 0.27 -3.73 -12.12
CA MET A 284 -0.83 -4.71 -12.11
C MET A 284 -0.84 -5.44 -10.77
N ALA A 285 -1.29 -4.73 -9.73
CA ALA A 285 -1.53 -5.31 -8.40
C ALA A 285 -2.90 -4.91 -7.80
N MET A 286 -3.75 -4.22 -8.57
CA MET A 286 -5.00 -3.60 -8.07
C MET A 286 -6.23 -4.51 -8.25
N ASP A 287 -6.33 -5.24 -9.36
CA ASP A 287 -7.56 -6.01 -9.67
C ASP A 287 -7.63 -7.36 -8.93
N ASP A 288 -6.48 -7.99 -8.62
CA ASP A 288 -6.40 -9.21 -7.81
C ASP A 288 -6.56 -8.95 -6.29
N TYR A 289 -6.86 -7.72 -5.89
CA TYR A 289 -7.23 -7.36 -4.52
C TYR A 289 -8.75 -7.41 -4.29
N TRP A 290 -9.53 -7.26 -5.36
CA TRP A 290 -10.96 -6.99 -5.32
C TRP A 290 -11.87 -8.24 -5.23
N ALA A 291 -11.55 -9.34 -5.90
CA ALA A 291 -12.28 -10.61 -5.74
C ALA A 291 -11.99 -11.32 -4.39
N PHE A 292 -10.94 -10.92 -3.67
CA PHE A 292 -10.46 -11.46 -2.38
C PHE A 292 -11.49 -11.23 -1.31
N PHE A 293 -12.03 -10.02 -1.35
CA PHE A 293 -12.84 -9.44 -0.32
C PHE A 293 -14.28 -9.91 -0.49
N GLN A 294 -14.73 -10.12 -1.74
CA GLN A 294 -16.07 -10.66 -2.00
C GLN A 294 -16.23 -12.13 -1.57
N ASP A 295 -15.17 -12.94 -1.63
CA ASP A 295 -15.25 -14.37 -1.23
C ASP A 295 -14.98 -14.59 0.27
N ALA A 296 -14.14 -13.75 0.90
CA ALA A 296 -13.98 -13.71 2.36
C ALA A 296 -15.25 -13.22 3.09
N MET A 297 -16.06 -12.38 2.44
CA MET A 297 -17.38 -11.96 2.95
C MET A 297 -18.43 -13.08 2.81
N ARG A 298 -18.34 -13.94 1.78
CA ARG A 298 -19.28 -15.06 1.59
C ARG A 298 -19.04 -16.24 2.55
N GLN A 299 -17.80 -16.51 2.95
CA GLN A 299 -17.51 -17.58 3.93
C GLN A 299 -17.79 -17.18 5.39
N LYS A 300 -18.16 -15.92 5.66
CA LYS A 300 -18.46 -15.41 7.00
C LYS A 300 -19.89 -15.71 7.48
N GLU A 301 -20.79 -16.13 6.59
CA GLU A 301 -22.14 -16.58 7.00
C GLU A 301 -22.15 -17.95 7.72
N PHE A 302 -21.05 -18.72 7.69
CA PHE A 302 -20.95 -20.03 8.36
C PHE A 302 -20.23 -20.04 9.72
N MET A 303 -19.82 -18.88 10.25
CA MET A 303 -19.27 -18.78 11.61
C MET A 303 -20.09 -17.83 12.49
N ASN A 304 -21.38 -18.10 12.59
CA ASN A 304 -22.25 -17.56 13.61
C ASN A 304 -22.60 -18.68 14.60
N PRO A 305 -21.93 -18.83 15.76
CA PRO A 305 -22.48 -19.61 16.86
C PRO A 305 -23.43 -18.70 17.64
N GLY A 306 -24.51 -18.29 16.97
CA GLY A 306 -25.68 -17.73 17.62
C GLY A 306 -26.51 -18.88 18.19
N ASN A 307 -26.07 -19.45 19.31
CA ASN A 307 -26.95 -20.03 20.35
C ASN A 307 -26.11 -20.44 21.57
N GLY A 308 -26.63 -20.07 22.74
CA GLY A 308 -25.92 -19.95 24.02
C GLY A 308 -24.93 -21.07 24.35
N LEU A 309 -23.70 -20.68 24.67
CA LEU A 309 -22.70 -21.54 25.28
C LEU A 309 -22.49 -21.13 26.74
N ASN A 310 -22.82 -22.08 27.60
CA ASN A 310 -22.87 -22.02 29.06
C ASN A 310 -21.46 -21.84 29.64
N GLU A 311 -21.28 -20.95 30.63
CA GLU A 311 -19.99 -20.62 31.29
C GLU A 311 -19.21 -21.83 31.85
N LYS A 312 -19.85 -23.01 31.95
CA LYS A 312 -19.18 -24.27 32.32
C LYS A 312 -18.23 -24.83 31.25
N SER A 313 -18.47 -24.60 29.96
CA SER A 313 -17.62 -25.21 28.89
C SER A 313 -16.27 -24.50 28.69
N VAL A 314 -16.11 -23.29 29.22
CA VAL A 314 -14.85 -22.54 29.14
C VAL A 314 -13.88 -22.98 30.24
N ARG A 315 -14.39 -23.40 31.42
CA ARG A 315 -13.57 -23.97 32.49
C ARG A 315 -13.06 -25.39 32.20
N GLU A 316 -13.71 -26.15 31.32
CA GLU A 316 -13.27 -27.51 30.93
C GLU A 316 -12.19 -27.55 29.83
N ARG A 317 -11.88 -26.42 29.16
CA ARG A 317 -10.83 -26.37 28.11
C ARG A 317 -9.44 -25.97 28.59
N LEU A 318 -9.28 -25.64 29.87
CA LEU A 318 -7.98 -25.54 30.52
C LEU A 318 -7.58 -26.92 31.08
N ARG A 319 -7.21 -27.83 30.19
CA ARG A 319 -6.53 -29.08 30.60
C ARG A 319 -5.13 -28.75 31.15
N PRO A 320 -4.57 -29.59 32.03
CA PRO A 320 -3.18 -29.44 32.49
C PRO A 320 -2.23 -29.43 31.28
N ARG A 321 -1.10 -28.72 31.38
CA ARG A 321 -0.04 -28.74 30.36
C ARG A 321 0.28 -30.19 29.99
N ASP A 322 0.24 -30.50 28.69
CA ASP A 322 0.47 -31.86 28.17
C ASP A 322 1.85 -32.37 28.59
N ALA A 323 1.91 -33.53 29.24
CA ALA A 323 3.16 -34.15 29.70
C ALA A 323 4.13 -34.45 28.54
N GLU A 324 3.63 -34.65 27.32
CA GLU A 324 4.47 -34.81 26.12
C GLU A 324 5.14 -33.49 25.70
N LEU A 325 4.43 -32.36 25.78
CA LEU A 325 4.99 -31.03 25.47
C LEU A 325 6.09 -30.66 26.47
N GLU A 326 5.88 -30.94 27.75
CA GLU A 326 6.90 -30.73 28.79
C GLU A 326 8.16 -31.56 28.54
N ARG A 327 8.03 -32.78 27.98
CA ARG A 327 9.16 -33.64 27.61
C ARG A 327 9.97 -33.08 26.44
N VAL A 328 9.31 -32.55 25.41
CA VAL A 328 9.95 -31.90 24.25
C VAL A 328 10.64 -30.60 24.68
N GLU A 329 9.96 -29.75 25.45
CA GLU A 329 10.53 -28.50 25.98
C GLU A 329 11.71 -28.76 26.92
N ALA A 330 11.65 -29.79 27.77
CA ALA A 330 12.78 -30.19 28.60
C ALA A 330 13.97 -30.67 27.76
N GLY A 331 13.73 -31.30 26.60
CA GLY A 331 14.76 -31.65 25.62
C GLY A 331 15.46 -30.42 25.04
N LEU A 332 14.67 -29.44 24.59
CA LEU A 332 15.16 -28.17 24.05
C LEU A 332 15.88 -27.33 25.12
N ALA A 333 15.37 -27.29 26.34
CA ALA A 333 16.00 -26.59 27.46
C ALA A 333 17.38 -27.17 27.81
N ARG A 334 17.52 -28.51 27.84
CA ARG A 334 18.84 -29.18 28.01
C ARG A 334 19.80 -28.83 26.88
N ALA A 335 19.31 -28.76 25.65
CA ALA A 335 20.12 -28.35 24.51
C ALA A 335 20.60 -26.90 24.60
N ARG A 336 19.72 -25.97 24.97
CA ARG A 336 20.04 -24.55 25.22
C ARG A 336 21.07 -24.40 26.36
N ALA A 337 20.99 -25.21 27.42
CA ALA A 337 21.92 -25.20 28.54
C ALA A 337 23.35 -25.66 28.15
N LEU A 338 23.48 -26.74 27.37
CA LEU A 338 24.78 -27.25 26.89
C LEU A 338 25.56 -26.23 26.03
N ARG A 339 24.87 -25.29 25.35
CA ARG A 339 25.49 -24.17 24.63
C ARG A 339 26.13 -23.15 25.59
N ARG A 340 25.43 -22.81 26.69
CA ARG A 340 25.90 -21.86 27.70
C ARG A 340 27.13 -22.40 28.45
N GLU A 341 27.13 -23.69 28.79
CA GLU A 341 28.29 -24.34 29.41
C GLU A 341 29.48 -24.45 28.45
N GLY A 342 29.21 -24.67 27.16
CA GLY A 342 30.24 -24.71 26.12
C GLY A 342 30.95 -23.40 25.85
N THR A 343 30.45 -22.27 26.37
CA THR A 343 31.11 -20.95 26.30
C THR A 343 32.11 -20.74 27.44
N THR A 344 32.12 -21.61 28.46
CA THR A 344 32.85 -21.40 29.73
C THR A 344 33.88 -22.48 30.11
N ASN A 345 33.92 -23.66 29.45
CA ASN A 345 34.90 -24.72 29.79
C ASN A 345 35.51 -25.38 28.53
N TRP A 346 36.82 -25.20 28.32
CA TRP A 346 37.50 -25.37 27.02
C TRP A 346 38.27 -26.69 26.80
N SER A 347 38.48 -27.54 27.79
CA SER A 347 39.43 -28.66 27.65
C SER A 347 38.80 -30.01 27.90
N SER A 348 38.48 -30.73 26.82
CA SER A 348 38.29 -32.21 26.68
C SER A 348 36.98 -32.63 25.99
N ILE A 349 36.96 -32.68 24.66
CA ILE A 349 36.11 -33.63 23.92
C ILE A 349 36.94 -34.17 22.75
N SER A 350 37.33 -35.44 22.84
CA SER A 350 37.84 -36.20 21.70
C SER A 350 36.73 -36.38 20.66
N ALA A 351 37.05 -36.09 19.40
CA ALA A 351 36.12 -36.27 18.28
C ALA A 351 35.59 -37.72 18.24
N PRO A 352 34.30 -37.96 17.94
CA PRO A 352 33.83 -39.30 17.64
C PRO A 352 34.64 -39.85 16.46
N VAL A 353 35.15 -41.06 16.61
CA VAL A 353 35.85 -41.80 15.54
C VAL A 353 34.84 -42.00 14.38
N GLY A 354 35.12 -41.38 13.23
CA GLY A 354 34.33 -41.53 11.99
C GLY A 354 33.70 -40.26 11.38
N ALA A 355 34.06 -39.04 11.81
CA ALA A 355 33.56 -37.80 11.18
C ALA A 355 34.39 -37.40 9.94
N ASP A 356 33.77 -37.36 8.76
CA ASP A 356 34.42 -36.99 7.49
C ASP A 356 34.80 -35.49 7.37
N TYR A 357 34.21 -34.63 8.21
CA TYR A 357 34.50 -33.19 8.26
C TYR A 357 34.31 -32.63 9.67
N VAL A 358 35.24 -31.76 10.10
CA VAL A 358 35.15 -31.01 11.37
C VAL A 358 35.23 -29.52 11.03
N PRO A 359 34.19 -28.71 11.33
CA PRO A 359 34.23 -27.26 11.16
C PRO A 359 35.47 -26.65 11.83
N GLN A 360 36.35 -26.06 11.04
CA GLN A 360 37.59 -25.42 11.49
C GLN A 360 37.88 -24.18 10.62
N GLY A 361 38.59 -23.20 11.19
CA GLY A 361 39.03 -21.99 10.48
C GLY A 361 38.05 -20.82 10.52
N ASP A 362 38.51 -19.69 9.98
CA ASP A 362 37.87 -18.37 10.15
C ASP A 362 36.67 -18.12 9.21
N ILE A 363 36.22 -19.13 8.46
CA ILE A 363 35.01 -19.01 7.61
C ILE A 363 33.73 -19.07 8.44
N TYR A 364 33.82 -19.60 9.66
CA TYR A 364 32.72 -19.67 10.61
C TYR A 364 32.82 -18.54 11.61
N ARG A 365 31.68 -17.98 12.01
CA ARG A 365 31.61 -17.06 13.16
C ARG A 365 32.02 -17.75 14.46
N ASN A 366 31.65 -19.02 14.61
CA ASN A 366 32.05 -19.88 15.71
C ASN A 366 32.00 -21.37 15.30
N ALA A 367 33.11 -21.90 14.80
CA ALA A 367 33.20 -23.26 14.26
C ALA A 367 32.87 -24.34 15.32
N THR A 368 33.34 -24.16 16.55
CA THR A 368 33.10 -25.12 17.65
C THR A 368 31.64 -25.13 18.10
N ALA A 369 31.03 -23.94 18.25
CA ALA A 369 29.62 -23.85 18.60
C ALA A 369 28.73 -24.45 17.51
N PHE A 370 29.05 -24.18 16.24
CA PHE A 370 28.38 -24.80 15.11
C PHE A 370 28.52 -26.33 15.14
N HIS A 371 29.73 -26.85 15.30
CA HIS A 371 29.98 -28.31 15.33
C HIS A 371 29.23 -29.02 16.48
N ARG A 372 29.23 -28.44 17.69
CA ARG A 372 28.49 -29.00 18.84
C ARG A 372 26.97 -28.93 18.64
N SER A 373 26.50 -27.80 18.12
CA SER A 373 25.09 -27.56 17.81
C SER A 373 24.58 -28.58 16.80
N TYR A 374 25.38 -28.83 15.77
CA TYR A 374 25.13 -29.81 14.73
C TYR A 374 25.01 -31.24 15.29
N LEU A 375 26.00 -31.68 16.07
CA LEU A 375 26.01 -33.01 16.70
C LEU A 375 24.76 -33.25 17.59
N LEU A 376 24.32 -32.21 18.28
CA LEU A 376 23.16 -32.30 19.17
C LEU A 376 21.85 -32.40 18.39
N MET A 377 21.75 -31.63 17.31
CA MET A 377 20.63 -31.66 16.40
C MET A 377 20.47 -33.04 15.74
N GLU A 378 21.54 -33.63 15.19
CA GLU A 378 21.51 -35.00 14.62
C GLU A 378 20.96 -36.03 15.62
N LYS A 379 21.26 -35.85 16.91
CA LYS A 379 20.82 -36.77 17.95
C LYS A 379 19.37 -36.58 18.37
N LEU A 380 18.86 -35.36 18.36
CA LEU A 380 17.62 -35.01 19.07
C LEU A 380 16.50 -34.50 18.16
N PHE A 381 16.81 -33.74 17.11
CA PHE A 381 15.78 -32.99 16.40
C PHE A 381 14.91 -33.88 15.52
N LYS A 382 13.60 -33.61 15.55
CA LYS A 382 12.60 -34.35 14.80
C LYS A 382 11.61 -33.40 14.13
N ILE A 383 11.29 -33.70 12.87
CA ILE A 383 10.32 -32.97 12.05
C ILE A 383 9.15 -33.89 11.73
N PHE A 384 7.94 -33.42 12.00
CA PHE A 384 6.74 -34.03 11.44
C PHE A 384 6.36 -33.33 10.15
N ILE A 385 6.06 -34.10 9.11
CA ILE A 385 5.62 -33.58 7.81
C ILE A 385 4.15 -33.90 7.67
N TYR A 386 3.32 -32.85 7.49
CA TYR A 386 1.90 -33.05 7.17
C TYR A 386 1.74 -33.82 5.87
N LYS A 387 0.70 -34.65 5.77
CA LYS A 387 0.48 -35.52 4.60
C LYS A 387 -0.65 -35.00 3.69
N GLU A 388 -1.30 -33.93 4.10
CA GLU A 388 -2.42 -33.32 3.40
C GLU A 388 -1.98 -32.67 2.10
N GLY A 389 -2.90 -32.61 1.14
CA GLY A 389 -2.67 -32.00 -0.16
C GLY A 389 -2.17 -32.98 -1.22
N GLU A 390 -2.60 -32.75 -2.46
CA GLU A 390 -2.27 -33.60 -3.61
C GLU A 390 -0.99 -33.13 -4.32
N PRO A 391 -0.11 -34.05 -4.73
CA PRO A 391 0.95 -33.75 -5.68
C PRO A 391 0.36 -33.25 -7.01
N PRO A 392 0.99 -32.32 -7.74
CA PRO A 392 2.34 -31.80 -7.54
C PRO A 392 2.42 -30.50 -6.71
N LEU A 393 1.30 -30.00 -6.19
CA LEU A 393 1.25 -28.73 -5.45
C LEU A 393 1.84 -28.87 -4.05
N PHE A 394 1.57 -30.02 -3.45
CA PHE A 394 2.02 -30.41 -2.13
C PHE A 394 2.98 -31.60 -2.29
N HIS A 395 3.99 -31.67 -1.44
CA HIS A 395 4.99 -32.72 -1.40
C HIS A 395 5.94 -32.79 -2.62
N ASN A 396 5.61 -32.11 -3.72
CA ASN A 396 6.48 -31.94 -4.88
C ASN A 396 6.89 -30.47 -5.08
N GLY A 397 8.08 -30.26 -5.62
CA GLY A 397 8.61 -28.96 -6.01
C GLY A 397 9.50 -29.06 -7.25
N PRO A 398 9.90 -27.93 -7.86
CA PRO A 398 10.79 -27.95 -9.01
C PRO A 398 12.17 -28.45 -8.57
N CYS A 399 12.76 -29.39 -9.30
CA CYS A 399 14.14 -29.84 -9.11
C CYS A 399 15.09 -29.27 -10.19
N LYS A 400 14.59 -28.35 -11.02
CA LYS A 400 15.32 -27.68 -12.10
C LYS A 400 15.03 -26.17 -12.05
N SER A 401 15.89 -25.36 -12.67
CA SER A 401 15.88 -23.88 -12.64
C SER A 401 16.44 -23.26 -11.34
N ILE A 402 16.37 -21.93 -11.24
CA ILE A 402 16.74 -21.14 -10.06
C ILE A 402 15.95 -21.50 -8.79
N TYR A 403 14.77 -22.11 -8.94
CA TYR A 403 13.94 -22.54 -7.81
C TYR A 403 14.15 -24.00 -7.42
N SER A 404 15.14 -24.69 -8.01
CA SER A 404 15.31 -26.14 -7.90
C SER A 404 15.46 -26.66 -6.46
N ILE A 405 15.87 -25.78 -5.56
CA ILE A 405 16.05 -26.10 -4.15
C ILE A 405 14.75 -26.47 -3.44
N GLU A 406 13.63 -25.89 -3.88
CA GLU A 406 12.34 -26.19 -3.28
C GLU A 406 11.98 -27.67 -3.48
N GLY A 407 12.11 -28.20 -4.70
CA GLY A 407 11.86 -29.61 -4.98
C GLY A 407 12.92 -30.56 -4.43
N VAL A 408 14.20 -30.18 -4.47
CA VAL A 408 15.28 -30.97 -3.86
C VAL A 408 15.04 -31.14 -2.36
N PHE A 409 14.67 -30.08 -1.65
CA PHE A 409 14.38 -30.16 -0.22
C PHE A 409 13.21 -31.10 0.07
N PHE A 410 12.11 -30.99 -0.70
CA PHE A 410 10.91 -31.80 -0.49
C PHE A 410 11.24 -33.30 -0.68
N SER A 411 11.91 -33.63 -1.78
CA SER A 411 12.30 -35.02 -2.09
C SER A 411 13.23 -35.63 -1.04
N LEU A 412 14.20 -34.86 -0.53
CA LEU A 412 15.10 -35.33 0.52
C LEU A 412 14.35 -35.55 1.84
N MET A 413 13.46 -34.64 2.21
CA MET A 413 12.66 -34.75 3.43
C MET A 413 11.66 -35.90 3.41
N GLU A 414 11.14 -36.28 2.24
CA GLU A 414 10.29 -37.46 2.11
C GLU A 414 11.05 -38.77 2.40
N GLY A 415 12.27 -38.89 1.90
CA GLY A 415 13.11 -40.09 2.08
C GLY A 415 13.94 -40.11 3.37
N ASP A 416 13.98 -39.01 4.11
CA ASP A 416 14.80 -38.88 5.30
C ASP A 416 14.28 -39.75 6.45
N THR A 417 15.18 -40.54 7.05
CA THR A 417 14.89 -41.39 8.22
C THR A 417 15.57 -40.87 9.50
N HIS A 418 16.37 -39.82 9.38
CA HIS A 418 17.19 -39.30 10.47
C HIS A 418 16.48 -38.23 11.29
N PHE A 419 15.91 -37.22 10.62
CA PHE A 419 15.16 -36.11 11.19
C PHE A 419 13.65 -36.26 11.06
N ARG A 420 13.13 -36.95 10.05
CA ARG A 420 11.68 -37.18 9.92
C ARG A 420 11.18 -38.11 11.03
N THR A 421 10.07 -37.75 11.67
CA THR A 421 9.29 -38.67 12.53
C THR A 421 7.90 -38.91 11.95
N GLN A 422 7.36 -40.11 12.18
CA GLN A 422 5.96 -40.44 11.89
C GLN A 422 5.04 -40.14 13.09
N ASP A 423 5.61 -39.99 14.28
CA ASP A 423 4.89 -39.62 15.48
C ASP A 423 4.94 -38.10 15.68
N PRO A 424 3.81 -37.38 15.51
CA PRO A 424 3.78 -35.93 15.68
C PRO A 424 4.03 -35.48 17.13
N ASP A 425 3.94 -36.36 18.13
CA ASP A 425 4.26 -36.04 19.53
C ASP A 425 5.78 -36.05 19.80
N GLU A 426 6.58 -36.70 18.96
CA GLU A 426 8.05 -36.65 19.03
C GLU A 426 8.64 -35.43 18.29
N ALA A 427 7.81 -34.70 17.55
CA ALA A 427 8.26 -33.62 16.68
C ALA A 427 8.56 -32.32 17.44
N HIS A 428 9.68 -31.69 17.06
CA HIS A 428 10.09 -30.38 17.54
C HIS A 428 9.53 -29.26 16.67
N VAL A 429 9.34 -29.53 15.37
CA VAL A 429 8.70 -28.63 14.40
C VAL A 429 7.86 -29.40 13.39
N TYR A 430 6.92 -28.69 12.75
CA TYR A 430 6.00 -29.24 11.77
C TYR A 430 6.22 -28.57 10.41
N PHE A 431 6.45 -29.38 9.38
CA PHE A 431 6.66 -28.90 8.02
C PHE A 431 5.35 -28.83 7.24
N LEU A 432 5.13 -27.70 6.56
CA LEU A 432 4.05 -27.46 5.59
C LEU A 432 4.62 -27.61 4.15
N PRO A 433 4.52 -28.79 3.52
CA PRO A 433 5.15 -29.11 2.24
C PRO A 433 4.43 -28.56 1.01
N PHE A 434 3.86 -27.35 1.06
CA PHE A 434 3.27 -26.74 -0.14
C PHE A 434 4.34 -25.98 -0.95
N SER A 435 4.40 -26.23 -2.26
CA SER A 435 5.34 -25.55 -3.16
C SER A 435 4.67 -24.33 -3.80
N VAL A 436 5.20 -23.14 -3.52
CA VAL A 436 4.75 -21.88 -4.13
C VAL A 436 4.98 -21.93 -5.64
N VAL A 437 6.08 -22.54 -6.09
CA VAL A 437 6.39 -22.64 -7.53
C VAL A 437 5.40 -23.58 -8.22
N MET A 438 5.08 -24.73 -7.62
CA MET A 438 4.12 -25.67 -8.23
C MET A 438 2.70 -25.13 -8.21
N ILE A 439 2.31 -24.39 -7.17
CA ILE A 439 1.05 -23.65 -7.15
C ILE A 439 0.99 -22.69 -8.35
N ILE A 440 2.05 -21.91 -8.59
CA ILE A 440 2.12 -21.02 -9.75
C ILE A 440 2.08 -21.83 -11.06
N HIS A 441 2.89 -22.86 -11.20
CA HIS A 441 3.02 -23.61 -12.45
C HIS A 441 1.74 -24.36 -12.86
N HIS A 442 1.05 -24.97 -11.89
CA HIS A 442 -0.08 -25.87 -12.17
C HIS A 442 -1.43 -25.18 -12.09
N LEU A 443 -1.55 -24.09 -11.34
CA LEU A 443 -2.83 -23.45 -11.09
C LEU A 443 -2.94 -22.02 -11.63
N PHE A 444 -1.85 -21.41 -12.11
CA PHE A 444 -1.91 -20.08 -12.72
C PHE A 444 -1.91 -20.16 -14.24
N ASP A 445 -2.79 -19.36 -14.86
CA ASP A 445 -2.80 -19.17 -16.31
C ASP A 445 -1.58 -18.33 -16.75
N PRO A 446 -0.90 -18.68 -17.86
CA PRO A 446 0.31 -17.98 -18.32
C PRO A 446 0.06 -16.52 -18.75
N ILE A 447 -1.17 -16.13 -19.06
CA ILE A 447 -1.57 -14.78 -19.46
C ILE A 447 -2.20 -14.03 -18.28
N VAL A 448 -2.99 -14.72 -17.44
CA VAL A 448 -3.68 -14.15 -16.28
C VAL A 448 -3.19 -14.82 -15.00
N ARG A 449 -2.18 -14.21 -14.36
CA ARG A 449 -1.67 -14.69 -13.07
C ARG A 449 -2.64 -14.33 -11.92
N ASP A 450 -3.73 -15.08 -11.78
CA ASP A 450 -4.73 -14.84 -10.75
C ASP A 450 -4.21 -15.18 -9.35
N LYS A 451 -3.94 -14.14 -8.57
CA LYS A 451 -3.39 -14.25 -7.21
C LYS A 451 -4.37 -14.86 -6.20
N TYR A 452 -5.65 -15.03 -6.53
CA TYR A 452 -6.65 -15.74 -5.71
C TYR A 452 -6.30 -17.19 -5.51
N VAL A 453 -5.77 -17.82 -6.54
CA VAL A 453 -5.38 -19.22 -6.52
C VAL A 453 -4.41 -19.51 -5.38
N MET A 454 -3.37 -18.68 -5.22
CA MET A 454 -2.40 -18.81 -4.12
C MET A 454 -3.05 -18.66 -2.75
N LYS A 455 -3.96 -17.70 -2.58
CA LYS A 455 -4.69 -17.49 -1.32
C LYS A 455 -5.47 -18.74 -0.94
N HIS A 456 -6.36 -19.20 -1.83
CA HIS A 456 -7.29 -20.29 -1.52
C HIS A 456 -6.53 -21.56 -1.18
N VAL A 457 -5.56 -21.93 -2.03
CA VAL A 457 -4.78 -23.16 -1.85
C VAL A 457 -4.05 -23.16 -0.51
N VAL A 458 -3.35 -22.08 -0.15
CA VAL A 458 -2.59 -22.01 1.11
C VAL A 458 -3.52 -21.87 2.33
N SER A 459 -4.59 -21.08 2.23
CA SER A 459 -5.53 -20.87 3.34
C SER A 459 -6.33 -22.12 3.66
N ASP A 460 -6.84 -22.81 2.62
CA ASP A 460 -7.58 -24.06 2.77
C ASP A 460 -6.66 -25.14 3.32
N TYR A 461 -5.41 -25.21 2.84
CA TYR A 461 -4.41 -26.12 3.38
C TYR A 461 -4.21 -25.92 4.88
N VAL A 462 -3.89 -24.70 5.32
CA VAL A 462 -3.71 -24.41 6.76
C VAL A 462 -4.98 -24.69 7.55
N LYS A 463 -6.16 -24.41 6.99
CA LYS A 463 -7.45 -24.71 7.62
C LYS A 463 -7.60 -26.21 7.85
N VAL A 464 -7.33 -27.05 6.83
CA VAL A 464 -7.34 -28.52 6.98
C VAL A 464 -6.38 -28.96 8.09
N ILE A 465 -5.15 -28.44 8.09
CA ILE A 465 -4.17 -28.75 9.12
C ILE A 465 -4.67 -28.39 10.52
N SER A 466 -5.17 -27.16 10.70
CA SER A 466 -5.64 -26.65 11.98
C SER A 466 -6.86 -27.38 12.54
N GLN A 467 -7.72 -27.92 11.67
CA GLN A 467 -8.91 -28.68 12.06
C GLN A 467 -8.59 -30.13 12.37
N LYS A 468 -7.66 -30.73 11.62
CA LYS A 468 -7.30 -32.15 11.74
C LYS A 468 -6.29 -32.40 12.86
N TYR A 469 -5.38 -31.46 13.12
CA TYR A 469 -4.26 -31.65 14.04
C TYR A 469 -4.24 -30.63 15.17
N ARG A 470 -4.12 -31.13 16.42
CA ARG A 470 -4.02 -30.29 17.63
C ARG A 470 -2.79 -29.37 17.64
N TYR A 471 -1.72 -29.78 16.94
CA TYR A 471 -0.41 -29.15 16.99
C TYR A 471 -0.38 -27.74 16.41
N TRP A 472 -1.16 -27.44 15.37
CA TRP A 472 -1.28 -26.08 14.85
C TRP A 472 -1.84 -25.12 15.90
N ASN A 473 -2.91 -25.53 16.59
CA ASN A 473 -3.62 -24.67 17.53
C ASN A 473 -2.88 -24.49 18.86
N ARG A 474 -1.96 -25.39 19.23
CA ARG A 474 -1.19 -25.28 20.49
C ARG A 474 -0.20 -24.11 20.48
N SER A 475 0.34 -23.79 19.31
CA SER A 475 1.38 -22.78 19.11
C SER A 475 0.93 -21.64 18.20
N LEU A 476 -0.29 -21.72 17.67
CA LEU A 476 -0.79 -20.85 16.59
C LEU A 476 0.19 -20.79 15.41
N GLY A 477 0.74 -21.94 15.03
CA GLY A 477 1.69 -22.07 13.94
C GLY A 477 3.14 -21.70 14.27
N ALA A 478 3.49 -21.36 15.52
CA ALA A 478 4.84 -20.88 15.86
C ALA A 478 5.95 -21.96 15.78
N ASP A 479 5.59 -23.24 15.90
CA ASP A 479 6.47 -24.40 15.70
C ASP A 479 6.31 -25.00 14.27
N HIS A 480 5.64 -24.27 13.37
CA HIS A 480 5.45 -24.66 11.97
C HIS A 480 6.38 -23.92 11.06
N PHE A 481 6.80 -24.56 9.97
CA PHE A 481 7.59 -23.90 8.94
C PHE A 481 7.18 -24.24 7.51
N MET A 482 7.49 -23.32 6.61
CA MET A 482 7.32 -23.46 5.16
C MET A 482 8.60 -23.02 4.44
N LEU A 483 8.83 -23.58 3.24
CA LEU A 483 9.98 -23.23 2.41
C LEU A 483 9.52 -22.69 1.07
N SER A 484 10.14 -21.61 0.59
CA SER A 484 9.99 -21.19 -0.79
C SER A 484 11.21 -20.47 -1.34
N CYS A 485 11.56 -20.77 -2.59
CA CYS A 485 12.60 -20.05 -3.32
C CYS A 485 12.08 -19.03 -4.33
N HIS A 486 10.77 -18.99 -4.56
CA HIS A 486 10.15 -17.97 -5.39
C HIS A 486 10.08 -16.62 -4.65
N ASP A 487 10.11 -15.52 -5.40
CA ASP A 487 9.90 -14.16 -4.86
C ASP A 487 8.50 -13.97 -4.25
N TRP A 488 7.57 -14.90 -4.50
CA TRP A 488 6.22 -14.92 -3.93
C TRP A 488 6.16 -15.70 -2.61
N GLY A 489 7.25 -16.30 -2.14
CA GLY A 489 7.30 -16.98 -0.84
C GLY A 489 6.79 -16.14 0.34
N PRO A 490 7.31 -14.91 0.55
CA PRO A 490 6.75 -13.99 1.55
C PRO A 490 5.26 -13.71 1.34
N ARG A 491 4.82 -13.63 0.09
CA ARG A 491 3.42 -13.35 -0.27
C ARG A 491 2.49 -14.54 -0.04
N ALA A 492 2.94 -15.76 -0.29
CA ALA A 492 2.16 -16.98 -0.07
C ALA A 492 1.76 -17.11 1.41
N THR A 493 2.64 -16.70 2.32
CA THR A 493 2.36 -16.70 3.76
C THR A 493 1.46 -15.54 4.21
N TRP A 494 1.45 -14.42 3.48
CA TRP A 494 0.69 -13.20 3.82
C TRP A 494 -0.80 -13.45 4.06
N TYR A 495 -1.40 -14.37 3.29
CA TYR A 495 -2.84 -14.61 3.32
C TYR A 495 -3.34 -15.32 4.59
N VAL A 496 -2.42 -15.90 5.38
CA VAL A 496 -2.72 -16.58 6.64
C VAL A 496 -1.90 -15.92 7.75
N PRO A 497 -2.49 -15.03 8.59
CA PRO A 497 -1.74 -14.24 9.57
C PRO A 497 -0.84 -15.04 10.49
N GLN A 498 -1.32 -16.20 10.97
CA GLN A 498 -0.54 -17.13 11.79
C GLN A 498 0.70 -17.65 11.04
N LEU A 499 0.55 -17.98 9.76
CA LEU A 499 1.64 -18.43 8.90
C LEU A 499 2.65 -17.31 8.59
N TYR A 500 2.17 -16.06 8.47
CA TYR A 500 3.02 -14.91 8.19
C TYR A 500 3.84 -14.45 9.39
N TYR A 501 3.19 -14.31 10.56
CA TYR A 501 3.78 -13.70 11.75
C TYR A 501 4.39 -14.72 12.71
N ASN A 502 3.76 -15.88 12.91
CA ASN A 502 4.15 -16.83 13.94
C ASN A 502 5.06 -17.92 13.38
N SER A 503 4.69 -18.50 12.23
CA SER A 503 5.45 -19.59 11.61
C SER A 503 6.82 -19.15 11.11
N ILE A 504 7.72 -20.12 11.06
CA ILE A 504 9.09 -19.96 10.59
C ILE A 504 9.11 -20.05 9.07
N ARG A 505 9.68 -19.05 8.39
CA ARG A 505 9.75 -19.04 6.92
C ARG A 505 11.18 -19.29 6.46
N LEU A 506 11.39 -20.31 5.63
CA LEU A 506 12.66 -20.57 4.94
C LEU A 506 12.55 -19.97 3.54
N LEU A 507 13.29 -18.90 3.30
CA LEU A 507 13.12 -18.12 2.08
C LEU A 507 14.44 -17.93 1.34
N CYS A 508 14.45 -18.17 0.03
CA CYS A 508 15.54 -17.68 -0.81
C CYS A 508 15.52 -16.14 -0.84
N ASN A 509 14.34 -15.53 -1.04
CA ASN A 509 14.15 -14.07 -1.01
C ASN A 509 14.08 -13.51 0.43
N ALA A 510 15.18 -13.61 1.19
CA ALA A 510 15.26 -13.21 2.60
C ALA A 510 15.45 -11.68 2.78
N ASN A 511 14.39 -10.91 2.52
CA ASN A 511 14.42 -9.46 2.53
C ASN A 511 13.84 -8.87 3.83
N THR A 512 14.68 -8.23 4.66
CA THR A 512 14.22 -7.58 5.91
C THR A 512 13.20 -6.46 5.67
N SER A 513 13.18 -5.86 4.48
CA SER A 513 12.18 -4.85 4.12
C SER A 513 10.81 -5.45 3.75
N GLU A 514 10.71 -6.78 3.63
CA GLU A 514 9.48 -7.57 3.42
C GLU A 514 9.08 -8.35 4.68
N ARG A 515 9.50 -7.84 5.85
CA ARG A 515 9.27 -8.42 7.18
C ARG A 515 9.93 -9.78 7.40
N PHE A 516 10.96 -10.15 6.63
CA PHE A 516 11.83 -11.27 6.98
C PHE A 516 12.49 -10.99 8.35
N ASN A 517 12.31 -11.88 9.31
CA ASN A 517 12.84 -11.72 10.67
C ASN A 517 14.02 -12.67 10.88
N PRO A 518 15.28 -12.22 10.85
CA PRO A 518 16.45 -13.08 11.02
C PRO A 518 16.64 -13.66 12.42
N ARG A 519 15.71 -13.43 13.36
CA ARG A 519 15.64 -14.12 14.66
C ARG A 519 14.64 -15.28 14.68
N LYS A 520 13.79 -15.38 13.66
CA LYS A 520 12.69 -16.36 13.55
C LYS A 520 12.74 -17.14 12.24
N ASP A 521 12.92 -16.43 11.12
CA ASP A 521 13.00 -16.94 9.76
C ASP A 521 14.45 -17.29 9.38
N ALA A 522 14.62 -18.15 8.37
CA ALA A 522 15.94 -18.56 7.88
C ALA A 522 16.10 -18.30 6.38
N SER A 523 17.31 -17.89 5.99
CA SER A 523 17.67 -17.67 4.59
C SER A 523 18.32 -18.92 4.02
N ILE A 524 17.87 -19.31 2.83
CA ILE A 524 18.46 -20.39 2.03
C ILE A 524 18.98 -19.83 0.70
N PRO A 525 20.02 -20.41 0.09
CA PRO A 525 20.54 -20.00 -1.20
C PRO A 525 19.64 -20.43 -2.35
N GLU A 526 19.58 -19.55 -3.34
CA GLU A 526 19.01 -19.82 -4.65
C GLU A 526 20.08 -20.55 -5.49
N ILE A 527 19.82 -21.80 -5.86
CA ILE A 527 20.74 -22.61 -6.67
C ILE A 527 20.05 -22.93 -8.00
N ASN A 528 20.74 -22.64 -9.10
CA ASN A 528 20.22 -22.86 -10.44
C ASN A 528 20.66 -24.22 -11.00
N LEU A 529 19.82 -25.25 -10.85
CA LEU A 529 20.09 -26.56 -11.46
C LEU A 529 19.45 -26.64 -12.86
N ILE A 530 20.24 -26.47 -13.92
CA ILE A 530 19.71 -26.39 -15.30
C ILE A 530 19.06 -27.71 -15.74
N ALA A 531 19.75 -28.84 -15.57
CA ALA A 531 19.26 -30.17 -15.92
C ALA A 531 18.83 -31.01 -14.70
N GLY A 532 18.93 -30.46 -13.48
CA GLY A 532 18.81 -31.21 -12.23
C GLY A 532 20.09 -31.96 -11.84
N GLU A 533 21.19 -31.71 -12.56
CA GLU A 533 22.50 -32.29 -12.29
C GLU A 533 23.15 -31.64 -11.06
N THR A 534 23.55 -32.47 -10.11
CA THR A 534 24.20 -32.05 -8.85
C THR A 534 25.72 -32.28 -8.85
N ILE A 535 26.25 -32.88 -9.93
CA ILE A 535 27.65 -33.32 -10.06
C ILE A 535 28.38 -32.40 -11.04
N GLY A 536 29.66 -32.08 -10.77
CA GLY A 536 30.50 -31.32 -11.70
C GLY A 536 30.24 -29.80 -11.74
N LEU A 537 29.45 -29.28 -10.80
CA LEU A 537 29.13 -27.85 -10.69
C LEU A 537 30.34 -27.02 -10.24
N THR A 538 31.24 -27.61 -9.45
CA THR A 538 32.44 -26.96 -8.92
C THR A 538 33.60 -27.00 -9.91
N GLY A 539 34.36 -25.90 -9.99
CA GLY A 539 35.66 -25.91 -10.63
C GLY A 539 36.10 -24.50 -10.97
N GLY A 540 37.23 -24.07 -10.41
CA GLY A 540 37.82 -22.76 -10.67
C GLY A 540 39.25 -22.83 -11.20
N LEU A 541 39.73 -21.71 -11.74
CA LEU A 541 41.14 -21.55 -12.07
C LEU A 541 41.93 -21.09 -10.84
N PRO A 542 43.22 -21.46 -10.70
CA PRO A 542 44.07 -20.91 -9.65
C PRO A 542 44.19 -19.39 -9.79
N PRO A 543 44.48 -18.65 -8.70
CA PRO A 543 44.57 -17.18 -8.71
C PRO A 543 45.44 -16.59 -9.83
N SER A 544 46.51 -17.29 -10.24
CA SER A 544 47.42 -16.87 -11.32
C SER A 544 46.85 -16.97 -12.73
N LYS A 545 45.81 -17.79 -12.94
CA LYS A 545 45.15 -18.01 -14.24
C LYS A 545 43.84 -17.22 -14.40
N ARG A 546 43.46 -16.40 -13.41
CA ARG A 546 42.27 -15.53 -13.45
C ARG A 546 42.62 -14.16 -14.03
N THR A 547 42.40 -14.02 -15.33
CA THR A 547 42.80 -12.86 -16.13
C THR A 547 41.81 -11.70 -16.11
N ILE A 548 40.55 -11.93 -15.73
CA ILE A 548 39.50 -10.89 -15.68
C ILE A 548 39.41 -10.35 -14.24
N LEU A 549 39.36 -9.03 -14.05
CA LEU A 549 39.26 -8.45 -12.71
C LEU A 549 37.86 -8.71 -12.13
N ALA A 550 36.81 -8.30 -12.83
CA ALA A 550 35.44 -8.51 -12.39
C ALA A 550 34.51 -8.83 -13.55
N PHE A 551 33.52 -9.70 -13.31
CA PHE A 551 32.58 -10.14 -14.33
C PHE A 551 31.12 -10.08 -13.87
N PHE A 552 30.24 -9.68 -14.79
CA PHE A 552 28.78 -9.78 -14.70
C PHE A 552 28.17 -10.06 -16.07
N ALA A 553 27.19 -10.95 -16.12
CA ALA A 553 26.25 -11.02 -17.24
C ALA A 553 24.81 -11.17 -16.75
N GLY A 554 23.91 -10.35 -17.29
CA GLY A 554 22.48 -10.43 -17.02
C GLY A 554 21.70 -9.19 -17.46
N GLY A 555 20.42 -9.39 -17.81
CA GLY A 555 19.54 -8.34 -18.31
C GLY A 555 19.14 -7.27 -17.28
N LEU A 556 18.35 -6.29 -17.76
CA LEU A 556 17.76 -5.18 -16.99
C LEU A 556 16.68 -5.67 -16.00
N HIS A 557 17.11 -6.32 -14.92
CA HIS A 557 16.24 -6.88 -13.89
C HIS A 557 16.45 -6.16 -12.55
N GLY A 558 15.36 -5.68 -11.93
CA GLY A 558 15.46 -4.92 -10.68
C GLY A 558 16.03 -3.51 -10.84
N ARG A 559 16.30 -2.84 -9.70
CA ARG A 559 16.80 -1.44 -9.68
C ARG A 559 18.32 -1.32 -9.77
N ILE A 560 19.06 -2.34 -9.33
CA ILE A 560 20.53 -2.29 -9.19
C ILE A 560 21.21 -2.64 -10.52
N ARG A 561 20.70 -3.63 -11.27
CA ARG A 561 21.30 -4.05 -12.55
C ARG A 561 21.31 -2.95 -13.62
N PRO A 562 20.25 -2.14 -13.78
CA PRO A 562 20.31 -0.97 -14.68
C PRO A 562 21.41 0.01 -14.30
N ALA A 563 21.63 0.28 -13.01
CA ALA A 563 22.70 1.15 -12.56
C ALA A 563 24.09 0.55 -12.85
N LEU A 564 24.27 -0.76 -12.66
CA LEU A 564 25.50 -1.47 -13.00
C LEU A 564 25.78 -1.44 -14.51
N LEU A 565 24.79 -1.79 -15.33
CA LEU A 565 24.87 -1.79 -16.79
C LEU A 565 25.14 -0.38 -17.33
N GLN A 566 24.44 0.63 -16.84
CA GLN A 566 24.67 2.02 -17.22
C GLN A 566 26.12 2.46 -16.97
N HIS A 567 26.75 2.01 -15.89
CA HIS A 567 28.10 2.45 -15.52
C HIS A 567 29.22 1.61 -16.15
N TRP A 568 29.01 0.31 -16.38
CA TRP A 568 30.10 -0.61 -16.74
C TRP A 568 29.91 -1.39 -18.03
N LYS A 569 28.70 -1.46 -18.61
CA LYS A 569 28.45 -2.22 -19.85
C LYS A 569 29.38 -1.73 -20.96
N GLU A 570 30.24 -2.62 -21.44
CA GLU A 570 31.19 -2.37 -22.55
C GLU A 570 32.13 -1.16 -22.33
N LYS A 571 32.40 -0.77 -21.07
CA LYS A 571 33.20 0.42 -20.74
C LYS A 571 34.61 0.14 -20.24
N ASP A 572 34.93 -1.11 -19.89
CA ASP A 572 36.24 -1.47 -19.34
C ASP A 572 36.61 -2.92 -19.68
N GLU A 573 37.86 -3.15 -20.09
CA GLU A 573 38.34 -4.49 -20.48
C GLU A 573 38.55 -5.44 -19.28
N GLN A 574 38.80 -4.88 -18.09
CA GLN A 574 39.04 -5.65 -16.87
C GLN A 574 37.76 -5.87 -16.06
N VAL A 575 36.81 -4.93 -16.10
CA VAL A 575 35.48 -5.05 -15.49
C VAL A 575 34.46 -5.34 -16.59
N GLN A 576 34.28 -6.62 -16.87
CA GLN A 576 33.47 -7.10 -17.99
C GLN A 576 32.01 -7.24 -17.56
N VAL A 577 31.14 -6.36 -18.07
CA VAL A 577 29.72 -6.32 -17.75
C VAL A 577 28.93 -6.43 -19.05
N TYR A 578 28.09 -7.46 -19.14
CA TYR A 578 27.26 -7.75 -20.31
C TYR A 578 25.78 -7.79 -19.93
N GLU A 579 24.93 -7.28 -20.81
CA GLU A 579 23.48 -7.45 -20.68
C GLU A 579 23.05 -8.82 -21.21
N THR A 580 23.52 -9.16 -22.40
CA THR A 580 23.46 -10.49 -23.03
C THR A 580 24.87 -10.86 -23.45
N LEU A 581 25.27 -12.12 -23.23
CA LEU A 581 26.60 -12.56 -23.64
C LEU A 581 26.70 -12.66 -25.17
N PRO A 582 27.78 -12.12 -25.77
CA PRO A 582 28.10 -12.31 -27.19
C PRO A 582 28.20 -13.80 -27.57
N GLU A 583 27.87 -14.11 -28.83
CA GLU A 583 28.05 -15.45 -29.39
C GLU A 583 29.51 -15.91 -29.30
N GLY A 584 29.72 -17.18 -28.94
CA GLY A 584 31.05 -17.78 -28.76
C GLY A 584 31.68 -17.59 -27.38
N LEU A 585 31.07 -16.82 -26.48
CA LEU A 585 31.52 -16.68 -25.09
C LEU A 585 30.74 -17.61 -24.15
N SER A 586 31.47 -18.29 -23.25
CA SER A 586 30.93 -19.22 -22.27
C SER A 586 30.79 -18.55 -20.90
N TYR A 587 29.57 -18.47 -20.38
CA TYR A 587 29.28 -17.88 -19.06
C TYR A 587 30.09 -18.53 -17.94
N PRO A 588 30.11 -19.88 -17.79
CA PRO A 588 30.94 -20.53 -16.77
C PRO A 588 32.43 -20.23 -16.94
N ASP A 589 32.95 -20.18 -18.16
CA ASP A 589 34.38 -19.93 -18.39
C ASP A 589 34.79 -18.50 -18.02
N LEU A 590 33.92 -17.51 -18.27
CA LEU A 590 34.16 -16.13 -17.86
C LEU A 590 34.15 -15.98 -16.34
N MET A 591 33.22 -16.65 -15.64
CA MET A 591 33.24 -16.70 -14.17
C MET A 591 34.54 -17.35 -13.64
N LYS A 592 34.97 -18.47 -14.21
CA LYS A 592 36.20 -19.17 -13.82
C LYS A 592 37.47 -18.36 -14.08
N LYS A 593 37.49 -17.54 -15.13
CA LYS A 593 38.58 -16.62 -15.47
C LYS A 593 38.56 -15.32 -14.65
N SER A 594 37.50 -15.05 -13.90
CA SER A 594 37.33 -13.80 -13.15
C SER A 594 37.83 -13.90 -11.72
N LYS A 595 38.46 -12.84 -11.22
CA LYS A 595 38.84 -12.73 -9.81
C LYS A 595 37.60 -12.51 -8.93
N TYR A 596 36.75 -11.59 -9.37
CA TYR A 596 35.56 -11.15 -8.66
C TYR A 596 34.30 -11.34 -9.52
N CYS A 597 33.22 -11.85 -8.94
CA CYS A 597 31.95 -12.06 -9.65
C CYS A 597 30.89 -11.15 -9.06
N ILE A 598 30.40 -10.21 -9.86
CA ILE A 598 29.48 -9.18 -9.40
C ILE A 598 28.08 -9.79 -9.29
N CYS A 599 27.50 -9.69 -8.09
CA CYS A 599 26.23 -10.29 -7.72
C CYS A 599 25.23 -9.18 -7.31
N PRO A 600 24.69 -8.41 -8.28
CA PRO A 600 23.66 -7.42 -8.01
C PRO A 600 22.27 -8.06 -7.84
N SER A 601 21.52 -7.62 -6.83
CA SER A 601 20.13 -8.05 -6.65
C SER A 601 19.24 -7.67 -7.84
N GLY A 602 18.22 -8.51 -8.09
CA GLY A 602 17.20 -8.34 -9.11
C GLY A 602 15.97 -7.59 -8.59
N HIS A 603 14.77 -8.06 -8.98
CA HIS A 603 13.53 -7.64 -8.32
C HIS A 603 13.47 -8.21 -6.90
N GLU A 604 13.90 -9.46 -6.77
CA GLU A 604 14.26 -10.18 -5.56
C GLU A 604 15.66 -9.80 -5.06
N VAL A 605 15.86 -9.92 -3.74
CA VAL A 605 17.19 -9.70 -3.14
C VAL A 605 18.15 -10.87 -3.39
N ALA A 606 17.61 -12.07 -3.60
CA ALA A 606 18.35 -13.27 -3.94
C ALA A 606 18.94 -13.20 -5.37
N SER A 607 19.98 -13.99 -5.62
CA SER A 607 20.49 -14.17 -6.97
C SER A 607 21.27 -15.48 -7.04
N PRO A 608 21.02 -16.35 -8.03
CA PRO A 608 21.73 -17.63 -8.15
C PRO A 608 23.23 -17.43 -8.39
N ARG A 609 23.60 -16.25 -8.94
CA ARG A 609 24.99 -15.83 -9.20
C ARG A 609 25.90 -15.90 -7.98
N ILE A 610 25.36 -15.74 -6.77
CA ILE A 610 26.15 -15.85 -5.55
C ILE A 610 26.71 -17.27 -5.43
N VAL A 611 25.87 -18.26 -5.66
CA VAL A 611 26.24 -19.68 -5.61
C VAL A 611 27.08 -20.06 -6.83
N GLU A 612 26.73 -19.58 -8.02
CA GLU A 612 27.54 -19.78 -9.23
C GLU A 612 28.96 -19.21 -9.07
N ALA A 613 29.11 -18.05 -8.42
CA ALA A 613 30.41 -17.46 -8.09
C ALA A 613 31.20 -18.35 -7.13
N ILE A 614 30.54 -18.86 -6.09
CA ILE A 614 31.14 -19.81 -5.15
C ILE A 614 31.61 -21.07 -5.89
N TYR A 615 30.79 -21.67 -6.74
CA TYR A 615 31.15 -22.84 -7.56
C TYR A 615 32.31 -22.61 -8.53
N ALA A 616 32.38 -21.42 -9.12
CA ALA A 616 33.50 -21.00 -9.98
C ALA A 616 34.77 -20.60 -9.20
N GLU A 617 34.76 -20.72 -7.87
CA GLU A 617 35.80 -20.23 -6.94
C GLU A 617 36.14 -18.74 -7.17
N CYS A 618 35.14 -17.98 -7.58
CA CYS A 618 35.20 -16.55 -7.87
C CYS A 618 34.71 -15.78 -6.65
N VAL A 619 35.45 -14.78 -6.18
CA VAL A 619 35.09 -14.04 -4.96
C VAL A 619 33.80 -13.24 -5.21
N PRO A 620 32.69 -13.50 -4.50
CA PRO A 620 31.43 -12.81 -4.74
C PRO A 620 31.51 -11.33 -4.34
N VAL A 621 31.05 -10.44 -5.22
CA VAL A 621 30.87 -9.01 -4.94
C VAL A 621 29.37 -8.72 -4.83
N LEU A 622 28.89 -8.63 -3.59
CA LEU A 622 27.49 -8.49 -3.25
C LEU A 622 27.05 -7.03 -3.37
N ILE A 623 26.08 -6.77 -4.26
CA ILE A 623 25.45 -5.46 -4.41
C ILE A 623 23.95 -5.63 -4.14
N SER A 624 23.60 -5.62 -2.86
CA SER A 624 22.25 -5.86 -2.37
C SER A 624 21.93 -4.96 -1.19
N GLN A 625 20.65 -4.69 -0.97
CA GLN A 625 20.14 -3.96 0.19
C GLN A 625 19.18 -4.87 0.95
N HIS A 626 19.21 -4.82 2.29
CA HIS A 626 18.29 -5.54 3.17
C HIS A 626 18.28 -7.07 3.05
N TYR A 627 19.20 -7.64 2.27
CA TYR A 627 19.33 -9.08 2.08
C TYR A 627 20.01 -9.74 3.28
N VAL A 628 19.35 -10.73 3.87
CA VAL A 628 19.97 -11.65 4.83
C VAL A 628 20.59 -12.78 4.02
N LEU A 629 21.91 -12.89 4.04
CA LEU A 629 22.61 -13.90 3.26
C LEU A 629 22.37 -15.31 3.83
N PRO A 630 22.38 -16.35 2.98
CA PRO A 630 22.25 -17.73 3.42
C PRO A 630 23.31 -18.08 4.47
N PHE A 631 22.88 -18.73 5.55
CA PHE A 631 23.75 -19.15 6.66
C PHE A 631 24.55 -18.02 7.32
N SER A 632 24.09 -16.77 7.25
CA SER A 632 24.81 -15.61 7.77
C SER A 632 24.94 -15.57 9.30
N ASP A 633 24.22 -16.42 10.01
CA ASP A 633 24.31 -16.73 11.44
C ASP A 633 25.49 -17.67 11.76
N VAL A 634 25.90 -18.50 10.80
CA VAL A 634 27.01 -19.47 10.95
C VAL A 634 28.28 -19.02 10.22
N LEU A 635 28.16 -18.60 8.96
CA LEU A 635 29.27 -18.22 8.10
C LEU A 635 29.63 -16.74 8.24
N ASP A 636 30.92 -16.44 8.32
CA ASP A 636 31.43 -15.08 8.20
C ASP A 636 31.59 -14.71 6.72
N TRP A 637 30.52 -14.21 6.11
CA TRP A 637 30.53 -13.72 4.73
C TRP A 637 31.59 -12.65 4.46
N GLY A 638 32.01 -11.87 5.46
CA GLY A 638 33.07 -10.87 5.30
C GLY A 638 34.46 -11.49 5.06
N SER A 639 34.63 -12.77 5.40
CA SER A 639 35.89 -13.48 5.25
C SER A 639 36.17 -13.95 3.81
N PHE A 640 35.12 -14.10 2.98
CA PHE A 640 35.20 -14.65 1.61
C PHE A 640 34.39 -13.90 0.53
N SER A 641 33.70 -12.80 0.88
CA SER A 641 32.95 -11.96 -0.07
C SER A 641 33.24 -10.48 0.13
N ILE A 642 32.81 -9.65 -0.83
CA ILE A 642 32.95 -8.19 -0.79
C ILE A 642 31.57 -7.58 -0.89
N GLN A 643 31.19 -6.74 0.07
CA GLN A 643 29.93 -5.99 0.01
C GLN A 643 30.17 -4.59 -0.54
N VAL A 644 29.42 -4.21 -1.57
CA VAL A 644 29.50 -2.90 -2.22
C VAL A 644 28.12 -2.26 -2.21
N SER A 645 28.04 -1.01 -1.73
CA SER A 645 26.78 -0.27 -1.74
C SER A 645 26.42 0.15 -3.18
N VAL A 646 25.13 0.34 -3.45
CA VAL A 646 24.64 0.76 -4.78
C VAL A 646 25.28 2.07 -5.24
N ASN A 647 25.53 3.00 -4.31
CA ASN A 647 26.15 4.31 -4.61
C ASN A 647 27.65 4.19 -4.99
N GLU A 648 28.29 3.08 -4.63
CA GLU A 648 29.71 2.79 -4.90
C GLU A 648 29.92 2.00 -6.20
N ILE A 649 28.85 1.68 -6.95
CA ILE A 649 28.94 1.05 -8.28
C ILE A 649 29.96 1.77 -9.19
N PRO A 650 29.98 3.12 -9.30
CA PRO A 650 30.97 3.81 -10.14
C PRO A 650 32.43 3.59 -9.69
N ASN A 651 32.64 3.24 -8.41
CA ASN A 651 33.96 3.04 -7.82
C ASN A 651 34.40 1.56 -7.79
N LEU A 652 33.61 0.63 -8.36
CA LEU A 652 33.86 -0.82 -8.33
C LEU A 652 35.31 -1.19 -8.66
N LYS A 653 35.84 -0.73 -9.81
CA LYS A 653 37.23 -1.03 -10.21
C LYS A 653 38.25 -0.56 -9.18
N LYS A 654 38.07 0.64 -8.61
CA LYS A 654 38.96 1.20 -7.58
C LYS A 654 38.92 0.37 -6.30
N ILE A 655 37.72 -0.04 -5.86
CA ILE A 655 37.55 -0.87 -4.67
C ILE A 655 38.25 -2.22 -4.86
N LEU A 656 38.02 -2.88 -5.99
CA LEU A 656 38.55 -4.23 -6.25
C LEU A 656 40.07 -4.24 -6.46
N LEU A 657 40.63 -3.21 -7.12
CA LEU A 657 42.08 -3.04 -7.24
C LEU A 657 42.75 -2.65 -5.91
N GLY A 658 42.00 -2.02 -5.00
CA GLY A 658 42.49 -1.66 -3.66
C GLY A 658 42.65 -2.84 -2.71
N ILE A 659 42.21 -4.06 -3.10
CA ILE A 659 42.35 -5.26 -2.29
C ILE A 659 43.74 -5.87 -2.52
N PRO A 660 44.57 -6.02 -1.46
CA PRO A 660 45.87 -6.64 -1.55
C PRO A 660 45.80 -8.08 -2.11
N GLN A 661 46.79 -8.46 -2.91
CA GLN A 661 46.80 -9.77 -3.59
C GLN A 661 46.80 -10.94 -2.59
N ASP A 662 47.47 -10.82 -1.44
CA ASP A 662 47.46 -11.82 -0.36
C ASP A 662 46.06 -11.96 0.27
N ARG A 663 45.34 -10.85 0.45
CA ARG A 663 43.96 -10.86 0.93
C ARG A 663 43.04 -11.53 -0.09
N TYR A 664 43.19 -11.23 -1.37
CA TYR A 664 42.42 -11.87 -2.44
C TYR A 664 42.64 -13.40 -2.46
N ILE A 665 43.89 -13.87 -2.37
CA ILE A 665 44.21 -15.30 -2.33
C ILE A 665 43.52 -15.98 -1.14
N ARG A 666 43.60 -15.39 0.06
CA ARG A 666 42.89 -15.91 1.24
C ARG A 666 41.37 -15.94 1.04
N MET A 667 40.78 -14.92 0.45
CA MET A 667 39.34 -14.90 0.16
C MET A 667 38.96 -16.01 -0.82
N GLN A 668 39.77 -16.23 -1.86
CA GLN A 668 39.55 -17.27 -2.86
C GLN A 668 39.69 -18.69 -2.27
N GLU A 669 40.65 -18.91 -1.39
CA GLU A 669 40.78 -20.16 -0.63
C GLU A 669 39.59 -20.39 0.29
N ARG A 670 39.09 -19.34 0.95
CA ARG A 670 37.89 -19.43 1.79
C ARG A 670 36.62 -19.68 0.96
N VAL A 671 36.52 -19.13 -0.26
CA VAL A 671 35.44 -19.48 -1.21
C VAL A 671 35.45 -20.99 -1.47
N LYS A 672 36.62 -21.60 -1.70
CA LYS A 672 36.74 -23.07 -1.86
C LYS A 672 36.29 -23.83 -0.61
N GLN A 673 36.64 -23.34 0.57
CA GLN A 673 36.23 -23.99 1.81
C GLN A 673 34.71 -23.94 2.03
N VAL A 674 34.05 -22.82 1.68
CA VAL A 674 32.59 -22.71 1.84
C VAL A 674 31.80 -23.42 0.75
N GLN A 675 32.40 -23.78 -0.40
CA GLN A 675 31.71 -24.45 -1.51
C GLN A 675 30.86 -25.65 -1.06
N GLN A 676 31.39 -26.49 -0.18
CA GLN A 676 30.70 -27.68 0.34
C GLN A 676 29.33 -27.35 0.99
N HIS A 677 29.18 -26.20 1.64
CA HIS A 677 27.92 -25.77 2.28
C HIS A 677 26.86 -25.31 1.28
N PHE A 678 27.25 -25.14 0.01
CA PHE A 678 26.36 -24.81 -1.09
C PHE A 678 26.21 -25.99 -2.07
N MET A 679 26.75 -27.18 -1.78
CA MET A 679 26.62 -28.37 -2.63
C MET A 679 25.38 -29.21 -2.32
N VAL A 680 24.57 -29.49 -3.33
CA VAL A 680 23.50 -30.49 -3.24
C VAL A 680 24.10 -31.87 -3.53
N ASN A 681 24.12 -32.81 -2.58
CA ASN A 681 24.52 -34.19 -2.82
C ASN A 681 23.33 -35.15 -2.68
N ASN A 682 23.39 -36.28 -3.41
CA ASN A 682 22.43 -37.38 -3.31
C ASN A 682 23.18 -38.73 -3.28
N PRO A 683 23.21 -39.45 -2.14
CA PRO A 683 22.61 -39.08 -0.86
C PRO A 683 23.28 -37.85 -0.23
N PRO A 684 22.58 -37.09 0.64
CA PRO A 684 23.17 -35.98 1.39
C PRO A 684 24.39 -36.46 2.20
N LYS A 685 25.46 -35.65 2.22
CA LYS A 685 26.59 -35.81 3.13
C LYS A 685 26.50 -34.78 4.24
N ARG A 686 27.16 -35.11 5.35
CA ARG A 686 27.27 -34.25 6.53
C ARG A 686 27.80 -32.86 6.13
N PHE A 687 27.14 -31.78 6.54
CA PHE A 687 27.51 -30.38 6.27
C PHE A 687 27.31 -29.87 4.83
N ASP A 688 26.63 -30.63 3.97
CA ASP A 688 26.22 -30.21 2.64
C ASP A 688 25.12 -29.13 2.66
N TYR A 689 24.72 -28.68 1.47
CA TYR A 689 23.51 -27.90 1.25
C TYR A 689 22.20 -28.73 1.27
N SER A 690 22.22 -29.93 0.69
CA SER A 690 21.10 -30.89 0.72
C SER A 690 20.43 -31.04 2.08
N PRO A 691 21.18 -31.07 3.19
CA PRO A 691 20.61 -31.00 4.51
C PRO A 691 20.47 -29.53 4.96
N CYS A 692 19.68 -28.73 4.25
CA CYS A 692 19.26 -27.40 4.72
C CYS A 692 18.55 -27.46 6.07
N LEU A 693 18.07 -28.64 6.47
CA LEU A 693 17.72 -28.95 7.85
C LEU A 693 18.86 -28.62 8.82
N GLU A 694 20.09 -28.94 8.52
CA GLU A 694 21.19 -28.88 9.48
C GLU A 694 21.57 -27.46 9.92
N PHE A 695 21.46 -26.47 9.02
CA PHE A 695 21.67 -25.06 9.37
C PHE A 695 20.38 -24.40 9.88
N PHE A 696 19.24 -24.72 9.27
CA PHE A 696 17.92 -24.23 9.67
C PHE A 696 17.50 -24.67 11.07
N VAL A 697 17.80 -25.92 11.40
CA VAL A 697 17.45 -26.54 12.67
C VAL A 697 18.43 -26.11 13.74
N VAL A 698 19.72 -25.96 13.45
CA VAL A 698 20.64 -25.24 14.36
C VAL A 698 20.15 -23.81 14.63
N PHE A 699 19.46 -23.18 13.70
CA PHE A 699 18.84 -21.88 13.94
C PHE A 699 17.57 -21.98 14.82
N ILE A 700 16.62 -22.87 14.53
CA ILE A 700 15.38 -23.04 15.34
C ILE A 700 15.67 -23.58 16.74
N PHE A 701 16.49 -24.62 16.86
CA PHE A 701 16.77 -25.33 18.12
C PHE A 701 17.42 -24.40 19.17
N PHE A 702 17.95 -23.24 18.76
CA PHE A 702 18.70 -22.34 19.62
C PHE A 702 18.28 -20.86 19.59
N SER A 703 17.50 -20.40 18.60
CA SER A 703 16.90 -19.04 18.55
C SER A 703 15.43 -19.02 18.97
N TRP A 704 14.77 -20.17 18.99
CA TRP A 704 13.41 -20.30 19.51
C TRP A 704 13.44 -20.19 21.03
N ASN A 705 12.98 -19.07 21.57
CA ASN A 705 12.63 -18.91 22.98
C ASN A 705 11.14 -18.52 23.04
N PRO A 706 10.21 -19.45 23.33
CA PRO A 706 8.79 -19.13 23.38
C PRO A 706 8.47 -18.01 24.39
N GLU A 707 9.31 -17.82 25.42
CA GLU A 707 9.16 -16.76 26.43
C GLU A 707 9.56 -15.36 25.94
N GLU A 708 10.39 -15.23 24.90
CA GLU A 708 10.79 -13.92 24.35
C GLU A 708 9.90 -13.44 23.18
N ILE A 709 9.06 -14.33 22.64
CA ILE A 709 8.27 -14.06 21.43
C ILE A 709 6.80 -13.72 21.77
N ASN A 710 6.38 -13.84 23.04
CA ASN A 710 5.02 -13.51 23.47
C ASN A 710 4.99 -12.99 24.93
N PRO A 711 4.72 -11.69 25.19
CA PRO A 711 4.51 -11.19 26.57
C PRO A 711 3.24 -11.73 27.22
N LEU A 712 2.34 -12.35 26.44
CA LEU A 712 1.04 -12.83 26.89
C LEU A 712 1.09 -14.10 27.76
N SER A 713 2.19 -14.87 27.78
CA SER A 713 2.26 -16.11 28.56
C SER A 713 2.79 -15.92 30.00
N THR A 714 3.43 -14.79 30.31
CA THR A 714 4.06 -14.54 31.62
C THR A 714 3.11 -13.95 32.67
N ALA A 715 1.84 -13.69 32.33
CA ALA A 715 0.89 -13.04 33.24
C ALA A 715 0.21 -13.98 34.27
N LEU A 716 0.61 -15.26 34.36
CA LEU A 716 0.01 -16.22 35.29
C LEU A 716 1.07 -17.00 36.08
N SER A 717 1.75 -16.32 37.02
CA SER A 717 2.45 -16.94 38.16
C SER A 717 2.63 -15.92 39.29
N PRO A 718 2.12 -16.17 40.52
CA PRO A 718 2.31 -15.26 41.65
C PRO A 718 3.50 -15.70 42.54
N SER A 719 4.49 -14.83 42.73
CA SER A 719 5.42 -14.73 43.89
C SER A 719 6.60 -13.83 43.50
N ALA A 720 7.27 -13.04 44.35
CA ALA A 720 7.20 -12.84 45.78
C ALA A 720 7.66 -11.40 46.11
N SER A 721 7.22 -10.92 47.27
CA SER A 721 7.60 -9.68 47.94
C SER A 721 9.11 -9.47 48.10
N SER A 722 9.60 -8.24 47.91
CA SER A 722 10.53 -7.64 48.88
C SER A 722 10.53 -6.11 48.80
N SER A 723 10.32 -5.54 49.98
CA SER A 723 10.36 -4.13 50.35
C SER A 723 11.78 -3.58 50.39
N PHE A 724 12.01 -2.35 49.93
CA PHE A 724 13.08 -1.51 50.49
C PHE A 724 12.68 -0.03 50.52
N ASN A 725 12.63 0.49 51.75
CA ASN A 725 12.55 1.91 52.11
C ASN A 725 13.86 2.62 51.76
N ALA A 726 13.77 3.88 51.31
CA ALA A 726 14.82 4.86 51.54
C ALA A 726 14.22 6.26 51.67
N SER A 727 14.46 6.83 52.84
CA SER A 727 14.05 8.11 53.40
C SER A 727 14.79 9.29 52.76
N LEU A 728 14.07 10.39 52.54
CA LEU A 728 14.63 11.72 52.27
C LEU A 728 15.03 12.41 53.59
N PRO A 729 16.09 13.23 53.62
CA PRO A 729 16.33 14.17 54.70
C PRO A 729 15.78 15.58 54.36
N ASP A 730 15.14 16.17 55.37
CA ASP A 730 14.78 17.59 55.51
C ASP A 730 16.01 18.52 55.53
N VAL A 731 15.81 19.81 55.21
CA VAL A 731 16.07 20.96 56.12
C VAL A 731 15.98 22.33 55.39
N HIS A 732 15.05 23.14 55.90
CA HIS A 732 14.94 24.61 56.09
C HIS A 732 15.54 25.65 55.11
N ILE A 733 14.75 26.71 54.82
CA ILE A 733 14.86 28.07 55.42
C ILE A 733 13.64 28.94 55.03
N ALA A 734 13.23 29.81 55.97
CA ALA A 734 12.02 30.62 56.01
C ALA A 734 12.20 32.09 55.54
N GLY A 735 11.09 32.79 55.26
CA GLY A 735 10.90 34.21 55.65
C GLY A 735 10.32 35.22 54.63
N GLY A 736 8.98 35.40 54.65
CA GLY A 736 8.08 36.60 54.49
C GLY A 736 8.39 37.84 53.59
N PRO A 737 7.48 38.85 53.46
CA PRO A 737 6.23 39.08 54.22
C PRO A 737 4.93 39.47 53.43
N TYR A 738 3.79 39.05 53.99
CA TYR A 738 2.47 39.68 54.23
C TYR A 738 1.79 40.69 53.27
N PHE A 739 0.50 40.41 52.95
CA PHE A 739 -0.66 41.21 53.43
C PHE A 739 -2.00 40.43 53.30
N GLN A 740 -2.80 40.40 54.37
CA GLN A 740 -4.21 39.91 54.47
C GLN A 740 -5.08 41.05 55.01
N PRO A 741 -6.40 41.11 54.71
CA PRO A 741 -7.43 40.69 55.70
C PRO A 741 -8.78 40.21 55.05
N PRO A 742 -9.86 39.87 55.80
CA PRO A 742 -9.97 39.11 57.05
C PRO A 742 -10.90 37.87 56.92
N LEU A 743 -10.78 36.98 57.91
CA LEU A 743 -11.51 35.72 58.09
C LEU A 743 -12.91 35.89 58.72
N GLU A 744 -13.90 35.20 58.18
CA GLU A 744 -14.97 34.56 58.98
C GLU A 744 -14.88 33.03 58.79
N LYS A 745 -14.69 32.32 59.91
CA LYS A 745 -14.53 30.87 59.96
C LYS A 745 -15.90 30.19 59.89
N LYS A 746 -16.12 29.39 58.84
CA LYS A 746 -16.87 28.13 58.99
C LYS A 746 -15.86 26.98 59.00
N GLN A 747 -15.85 26.24 60.11
CA GLN A 747 -15.16 24.95 60.22
C GLN A 747 -15.77 23.99 59.20
N GLU A 748 -15.09 23.77 58.08
CA GLU A 748 -15.25 22.53 57.32
C GLU A 748 -14.09 21.61 57.68
N THR A 749 -14.47 20.43 58.16
CA THR A 749 -13.61 19.28 58.41
C THR A 749 -12.75 18.99 57.19
N TRP A 750 -11.43 19.05 57.33
CA TRP A 750 -10.48 18.61 56.31
C TRP A 750 -10.63 17.09 56.13
N LYS A 751 -11.49 16.67 55.20
CA LYS A 751 -11.38 15.35 54.58
C LYS A 751 -10.13 15.38 53.70
N ASP A 752 -9.22 14.46 53.91
CA ASP A 752 -8.12 14.15 52.99
C ASP A 752 -8.70 13.94 51.58
N LYS A 753 -8.66 14.98 50.74
CA LYS A 753 -9.13 14.90 49.36
C LYS A 753 -8.07 14.13 48.57
N ARG A 754 -8.28 12.83 48.43
CA ARG A 754 -7.45 11.95 47.59
C ARG A 754 -7.70 12.34 46.13
N TYR A 755 -6.84 13.17 45.55
CA TYR A 755 -6.97 13.60 44.14
C TYR A 755 -7.05 12.40 43.19
N SER A 756 -7.95 12.48 42.21
CA SER A 756 -8.10 11.48 41.15
C SER A 756 -6.84 11.42 40.29
N LYS A 757 -6.64 10.31 39.56
CA LYS A 757 -5.47 10.16 38.68
C LYS A 757 -5.48 11.26 37.60
N LEU A 758 -6.65 11.59 37.05
CA LEU A 758 -6.83 12.65 36.06
C LEU A 758 -6.50 14.04 36.65
N GLU A 759 -6.95 14.34 37.87
CA GLU A 759 -6.64 15.62 38.52
C GLU A 759 -5.13 15.85 38.67
N ARG A 760 -4.36 14.79 38.93
CA ARG A 760 -2.89 14.86 39.01
C ARG A 760 -2.25 15.14 37.65
N LEU A 761 -2.75 14.50 36.59
CA LEU A 761 -2.29 14.73 35.21
C LEU A 761 -2.59 16.18 34.78
N GLU A 762 -3.80 16.67 35.03
CA GLU A 762 -4.23 18.05 34.72
C GLU A 762 -3.44 19.10 35.51
N ALA A 763 -3.09 18.81 36.77
CA ALA A 763 -2.18 19.67 37.55
C ALA A 763 -0.77 19.71 36.94
N GLY A 764 -0.29 18.60 36.38
CA GLY A 764 0.95 18.52 35.60
C GLY A 764 0.91 19.42 34.36
N LEU A 765 -0.15 19.31 33.56
CA LEU A 765 -0.36 20.15 32.38
C LEU A 765 -0.48 21.64 32.73
N ALA A 766 -1.11 21.98 33.85
CA ALA A 766 -1.19 23.36 34.33
C ALA A 766 0.19 23.95 34.65
N ARG A 767 1.08 23.17 35.29
CA ARG A 767 2.47 23.59 35.54
C ARG A 767 3.25 23.76 34.24
N ALA A 768 3.12 22.82 33.29
CA ALA A 768 3.75 22.93 31.98
C ALA A 768 3.28 24.18 31.22
N ARG A 769 1.98 24.47 31.20
CA ARG A 769 1.43 25.71 30.61
C ARG A 769 2.03 26.97 31.25
N SER A 770 2.15 26.99 32.57
CA SER A 770 2.75 28.12 33.29
C SER A 770 4.20 28.32 32.88
N SER A 771 4.99 27.24 32.84
CA SER A 771 6.42 27.32 32.52
C SER A 771 6.67 27.74 31.06
N ILE A 772 5.84 27.28 30.12
CA ILE A 772 5.89 27.70 28.71
C ILE A 772 5.53 29.17 28.56
N ARG A 773 4.50 29.66 29.26
CA ARG A 773 4.09 31.08 29.23
C ARG A 773 5.16 32.00 29.80
N GLU A 774 5.83 31.57 30.86
CA GLU A 774 6.97 32.30 31.42
C GLU A 774 8.12 32.40 30.43
N ALA A 775 8.50 31.27 29.80
CA ALA A 775 9.52 31.27 28.76
C ALA A 775 9.14 32.15 27.54
N ALA A 776 7.86 32.18 27.17
CA ALA A 776 7.36 33.00 26.08
C ALA A 776 7.40 34.50 26.37
N ARG A 777 7.26 34.92 27.64
CA ARG A 777 7.31 36.34 28.07
C ARG A 777 8.73 36.89 28.16
N ASN A 778 9.74 36.02 28.20
CA ASN A 778 11.14 36.45 28.24
C ASN A 778 11.57 37.02 26.87
N GLY A 779 11.84 38.33 26.82
CA GLY A 779 12.15 39.08 25.60
C GLY A 779 13.47 38.70 24.90
N SER A 780 14.33 37.91 25.56
CA SER A 780 15.59 37.39 25.00
C SER A 780 15.38 36.50 23.76
N LEU A 781 14.24 35.80 23.66
CA LEU A 781 13.94 34.75 22.66
C LEU A 781 14.96 33.60 22.56
N LYS A 782 16.11 33.69 23.25
CA LYS A 782 17.09 32.61 23.42
C LYS A 782 16.69 31.76 24.62
N SER A 783 16.81 30.44 24.45
CA SER A 783 16.68 29.52 25.57
C SER A 783 17.70 29.81 26.65
N THR A 784 17.25 29.81 27.90
CA THR A 784 18.12 29.85 29.10
C THR A 784 18.43 28.46 29.65
N HIS A 785 17.83 27.41 29.08
CA HIS A 785 18.11 26.02 29.44
C HIS A 785 19.30 25.49 28.64
N GLU A 786 20.24 24.88 29.33
CA GLU A 786 21.30 24.09 28.72
C GLU A 786 20.73 22.75 28.25
N ASP A 787 20.88 22.46 26.96
CA ASP A 787 20.56 21.16 26.37
C ASP A 787 21.79 20.70 25.58
N PRO A 788 22.41 19.55 25.96
CA PRO A 788 23.65 19.09 25.36
C PRO A 788 23.50 18.64 23.91
N ASP A 789 22.29 18.35 23.45
CA ASP A 789 22.02 17.87 22.08
C ASP A 789 21.61 19.02 21.16
N TYR A 790 20.57 19.79 21.53
CA TYR A 790 20.16 20.92 20.72
C TYR A 790 19.41 22.00 21.49
N VAL A 791 19.89 23.24 21.33
CA VAL A 791 19.19 24.44 21.80
C VAL A 791 18.60 25.19 20.60
N PRO A 792 17.27 25.22 20.44
CA PRO A 792 16.60 26.01 19.41
C PRO A 792 16.97 27.50 19.53
N GLN A 793 17.44 28.07 18.42
CA GLN A 793 17.83 29.47 18.38
C GLN A 793 17.59 30.11 17.02
N GLY A 794 17.39 31.42 17.05
CA GLY A 794 17.32 32.25 15.85
C GLY A 794 15.92 32.37 15.25
N PRO A 795 15.83 33.09 14.13
CA PRO A 795 14.57 33.61 13.58
C PRO A 795 13.76 32.57 12.78
N ILE A 796 14.25 31.33 12.69
CA ILE A 796 13.49 30.23 12.08
C ILE A 796 12.33 29.79 12.97
N TYR A 797 12.38 30.10 14.27
CA TYR A 797 11.31 29.86 15.23
C TYR A 797 10.47 31.12 15.44
N ARG A 798 9.18 30.94 15.72
CA ARG A 798 8.31 32.03 16.19
C ARG A 798 8.73 32.51 17.57
N ASN A 799 9.05 31.58 18.47
CA ASN A 799 9.64 31.84 19.78
C ASN A 799 10.48 30.63 20.20
N ALA A 800 11.81 30.73 20.04
CA ALA A 800 12.71 29.60 20.26
C ALA A 800 12.78 29.17 21.74
N ASN A 801 12.72 30.13 22.67
CA ASN A 801 12.70 29.87 24.11
C ASN A 801 11.43 29.12 24.54
N ALA A 802 10.25 29.58 24.12
CA ALA A 802 8.98 28.93 24.42
C ALA A 802 8.91 27.52 23.79
N PHE A 803 9.39 27.36 22.56
CA PHE A 803 9.47 26.06 21.90
C PHE A 803 10.35 25.09 22.68
N HIS A 804 11.58 25.49 23.02
CA HIS A 804 12.50 24.63 23.76
C HIS A 804 11.92 24.24 25.14
N ARG A 805 11.36 25.22 25.87
CA ARG A 805 10.71 24.94 27.16
C ARG A 805 9.56 23.94 27.00
N SER A 806 8.72 24.11 25.98
CA SER A 806 7.61 23.21 25.71
C SER A 806 8.07 21.81 25.32
N TYR A 807 9.18 21.69 24.59
CA TYR A 807 9.73 20.40 24.18
C TYR A 807 10.24 19.60 25.40
N LEU A 808 10.95 20.26 26.32
CA LEU A 808 11.43 19.64 27.56
C LEU A 808 10.28 19.18 28.48
N GLU A 809 9.20 19.97 28.59
CA GLU A 809 8.02 19.56 29.36
C GLU A 809 7.28 18.37 28.71
N MET A 810 7.23 18.33 27.38
CA MET A 810 6.67 17.20 26.63
C MET A 810 7.47 15.92 26.90
N GLU A 811 8.80 15.94 26.78
CA GLU A 811 9.64 14.77 27.07
C GLU A 811 9.48 14.23 28.49
N LYS A 812 9.23 15.14 29.44
CA LYS A 812 9.04 14.79 30.85
C LYS A 812 7.67 14.18 31.15
N LEU A 813 6.61 14.69 30.53
CA LEU A 813 5.23 14.41 30.94
C LEU A 813 4.44 13.55 29.95
N LEU A 814 4.76 13.60 28.66
CA LEU A 814 3.90 13.03 27.65
C LEU A 814 3.93 11.50 27.66
N LYS A 815 2.73 10.93 27.82
CA LYS A 815 2.45 9.52 27.61
C LYS A 815 1.22 9.38 26.72
N ILE A 816 1.30 8.46 25.76
CA ILE A 816 0.28 8.21 24.74
C ILE A 816 -0.12 6.74 24.86
N TYR A 817 -1.41 6.50 25.10
CA TYR A 817 -1.96 5.15 24.97
C TYR A 817 -2.31 4.90 23.51
N VAL A 818 -1.94 3.75 22.98
CA VAL A 818 -2.30 3.34 21.61
C VAL A 818 -3.37 2.28 21.76
N TYR A 819 -4.55 2.49 21.17
CA TYR A 819 -5.58 1.46 21.13
C TYR A 819 -5.03 0.22 20.43
N GLU A 820 -5.49 -0.96 20.84
CA GLU A 820 -5.05 -2.26 20.28
C GLU A 820 -6.14 -2.91 19.42
N GLU A 821 -7.33 -2.29 19.37
CA GLU A 821 -8.42 -2.73 18.52
C GLU A 821 -8.14 -2.49 17.04
N GLY A 822 -8.61 -3.43 16.23
CA GLY A 822 -8.47 -3.41 14.78
C GLY A 822 -7.29 -4.27 14.35
N GLU A 823 -7.36 -4.82 13.15
CA GLU A 823 -6.30 -5.68 12.62
C GLU A 823 -5.61 -5.02 11.43
N PRO A 824 -4.31 -5.29 11.20
CA PRO A 824 -3.67 -4.95 9.95
C PRO A 824 -4.45 -5.53 8.77
N PRO A 825 -4.54 -4.81 7.64
CA PRO A 825 -3.68 -3.67 7.29
C PRO A 825 -4.32 -2.30 7.51
N MET A 826 -5.61 -2.21 7.85
CA MET A 826 -6.29 -0.92 8.08
C MET A 826 -5.90 -0.28 9.40
N PHE A 827 -5.59 -1.08 10.41
CA PHE A 827 -5.19 -0.65 11.75
C PHE A 827 -3.76 -1.10 12.04
N HIS A 828 -3.02 -0.35 12.84
CA HIS A 828 -1.65 -0.66 13.28
C HIS A 828 -0.64 -0.83 12.12
N ASN A 829 -0.99 -0.37 10.92
CA ASN A 829 -0.13 -0.44 9.75
C ASN A 829 -0.46 0.71 8.78
N GLY A 830 0.50 1.05 7.93
CA GLY A 830 0.34 2.07 6.89
C GLY A 830 1.47 1.99 5.88
N PRO A 831 1.39 2.73 4.76
CA PRO A 831 2.43 2.67 3.73
C PRO A 831 3.71 3.32 4.26
N CYS A 832 4.84 2.63 4.17
CA CYS A 832 6.16 3.19 4.51
C CYS A 832 7.03 3.50 3.27
N LYS A 833 6.45 3.34 2.06
CA LYS A 833 7.11 3.50 0.76
C LYS A 833 6.15 4.12 -0.26
N SER A 834 6.00 5.44 -0.25
CA SER A 834 5.22 6.23 -1.23
C SER A 834 5.30 7.72 -0.86
N ILE A 835 4.47 8.56 -1.48
CA ILE A 835 4.20 9.94 -1.04
C ILE A 835 3.53 10.00 0.35
N TYR A 836 2.79 8.97 0.73
CA TYR A 836 2.11 8.85 2.04
C TYR A 836 2.98 8.17 3.10
N SER A 837 4.28 8.05 2.87
CA SER A 837 5.16 7.21 3.70
C SER A 837 5.22 7.64 5.17
N THR A 838 4.98 8.92 5.46
CA THR A 838 5.00 9.47 6.83
C THR A 838 3.85 8.96 7.69
N GLU A 839 2.69 8.64 7.11
CA GLU A 839 1.56 8.03 7.82
C GLU A 839 1.94 6.64 8.37
N GLY A 840 2.42 5.75 7.50
CA GLY A 840 2.84 4.41 7.91
C GLY A 840 4.03 4.43 8.86
N ARG A 841 4.99 5.35 8.67
CA ARG A 841 6.14 5.51 9.56
C ARG A 841 5.72 5.94 10.96
N PHE A 842 4.80 6.89 11.09
CA PHE A 842 4.34 7.32 12.41
C PHE A 842 3.60 6.20 13.14
N ILE A 843 2.68 5.51 12.45
CA ILE A 843 1.96 4.36 13.02
C ILE A 843 2.96 3.29 13.45
N HIS A 844 3.93 2.96 12.61
CA HIS A 844 4.97 1.96 12.92
C HIS A 844 5.79 2.32 14.17
N GLU A 845 6.26 3.56 14.30
CA GLU A 845 7.06 3.99 15.46
C GLU A 845 6.24 4.04 16.74
N MET A 846 4.95 4.40 16.67
CA MET A 846 4.04 4.28 17.81
C MET A 846 3.83 2.81 18.19
N GLU A 847 3.65 1.92 17.21
CA GLU A 847 3.42 0.50 17.45
C GLU A 847 4.63 -0.24 18.04
N LYS A 848 5.83 0.06 17.54
CA LYS A 848 7.07 -0.60 17.96
C LYS A 848 7.44 -0.37 19.44
N GLY A 849 6.87 0.64 20.09
CA GLY A 849 7.17 1.02 21.47
C GLY A 849 8.05 2.27 21.55
N SER A 850 7.48 3.42 21.19
CA SER A 850 8.15 4.72 21.33
C SER A 850 8.33 5.13 22.82
N VAL A 851 9.24 6.07 23.09
CA VAL A 851 9.45 6.63 24.45
C VAL A 851 8.19 7.28 25.05
N TYR A 852 7.24 7.63 24.20
CA TYR A 852 5.96 8.23 24.57
C TYR A 852 4.85 7.19 24.74
N ARG A 853 4.96 5.96 24.25
CA ARG A 853 3.91 4.93 24.42
C ARG A 853 3.80 4.50 25.88
N THR A 854 2.58 4.31 26.36
CA THR A 854 2.27 3.65 27.63
C THR A 854 1.26 2.54 27.40
N THR A 855 1.37 1.45 28.16
CA THR A 855 0.35 0.38 28.23
C THR A 855 -0.67 0.64 29.34
N ASP A 856 -0.37 1.55 30.27
CA ASP A 856 -1.30 2.01 31.31
C ASP A 856 -2.08 3.24 30.80
N PRO A 857 -3.39 3.10 30.50
CA PRO A 857 -4.19 4.21 30.00
C PRO A 857 -4.44 5.31 31.04
N ASP A 858 -4.26 5.03 32.34
CA ASP A 858 -4.39 6.05 33.40
C ASP A 858 -3.17 6.96 33.50
N GLN A 859 -2.04 6.59 32.89
CA GLN A 859 -0.86 7.45 32.76
C GLN A 859 -0.89 8.29 31.50
N ALA A 860 -1.79 7.98 30.56
CA ALA A 860 -1.85 8.62 29.26
C ALA A 860 -2.44 10.03 29.35
N LEU A 861 -1.80 10.97 28.65
CA LEU A 861 -2.34 12.31 28.40
C LEU A 861 -3.09 12.39 27.08
N LEU A 862 -2.84 11.43 26.17
CA LEU A 862 -3.40 11.35 24.82
C LEU A 862 -3.65 9.89 24.45
N TYR A 863 -4.61 9.68 23.55
CA TYR A 863 -4.98 8.37 23.04
C TYR A 863 -4.87 8.36 21.51
N PHE A 864 -4.10 7.42 20.95
CA PHE A 864 -3.86 7.32 19.52
C PHE A 864 -4.81 6.32 18.87
N LEU A 865 -5.46 6.73 17.77
CA LEU A 865 -6.27 5.89 16.89
C LEU A 865 -5.40 5.41 15.71
N PRO A 866 -4.88 4.17 15.73
CA PRO A 866 -3.82 3.71 14.83
C PRO A 866 -4.32 3.30 13.43
N PHE A 867 -5.51 3.75 13.02
CA PHE A 867 -6.04 3.44 11.71
C PHE A 867 -5.40 4.28 10.61
N SER A 868 -5.14 3.66 9.46
CA SER A 868 -4.57 4.30 8.28
C SER A 868 -5.67 4.54 7.25
N VAL A 869 -5.96 5.82 6.97
CA VAL A 869 -6.90 6.18 5.90
C VAL A 869 -6.33 5.75 4.55
N VAL A 870 -5.01 5.76 4.35
CA VAL A 870 -4.44 5.24 3.09
C VAL A 870 -4.73 3.76 2.92
N MET A 871 -4.63 2.97 4.00
CA MET A 871 -5.01 1.56 3.96
C MET A 871 -6.52 1.40 3.79
N MET A 872 -7.36 2.24 4.42
CA MET A 872 -8.79 2.23 4.14
C MET A 872 -9.11 2.54 2.67
N VAL A 873 -8.44 3.51 2.06
CA VAL A 873 -8.59 3.79 0.61
C VAL A 873 -8.11 2.61 -0.22
N GLN A 874 -6.98 2.01 0.13
CA GLN A 874 -6.46 0.86 -0.62
C GLN A 874 -7.34 -0.39 -0.53
N TYR A 875 -8.07 -0.57 0.56
CA TYR A 875 -8.78 -1.82 0.87
C TYR A 875 -10.30 -1.72 0.80
N LEU A 876 -10.87 -0.54 1.03
CA LEU A 876 -12.31 -0.32 1.11
C LEU A 876 -12.85 0.53 -0.04
N TYR A 877 -12.04 1.41 -0.63
CA TYR A 877 -12.52 2.24 -1.73
C TYR A 877 -12.59 1.45 -3.03
N VAL A 878 -13.72 1.55 -3.72
CA VAL A 878 -13.89 1.00 -5.06
C VAL A 878 -13.42 2.05 -6.08
N PRO A 879 -12.35 1.77 -6.87
CA PRO A 879 -11.90 2.70 -7.88
C PRO A 879 -13.05 3.15 -8.80
N ASP A 880 -13.07 4.43 -9.14
CA ASP A 880 -14.08 5.08 -10.00
C ASP A 880 -15.52 5.12 -9.46
N SER A 881 -15.78 4.69 -8.22
CA SER A 881 -17.10 4.84 -7.58
C SER A 881 -17.35 6.24 -7.01
N HIS A 882 -16.27 6.94 -6.60
CA HIS A 882 -16.34 8.15 -5.76
C HIS A 882 -17.09 7.96 -4.42
N GLU A 883 -17.43 6.73 -4.04
CA GLU A 883 -18.14 6.40 -2.81
C GLU A 883 -17.16 6.19 -1.65
N ILE A 884 -17.22 7.04 -0.63
CA ILE A 884 -16.38 6.94 0.56
C ILE A 884 -17.06 6.20 1.73
N HIS A 885 -18.34 5.83 1.58
CA HIS A 885 -19.17 5.32 2.67
C HIS A 885 -18.55 4.13 3.42
N ALA A 886 -17.82 3.25 2.74
CA ALA A 886 -17.15 2.12 3.39
C ALA A 886 -16.05 2.58 4.38
N ILE A 887 -15.33 3.64 4.03
CA ILE A 887 -14.29 4.25 4.88
C ILE A 887 -14.96 4.95 6.07
N GLU A 888 -15.98 5.75 5.81
CA GLU A 888 -16.77 6.43 6.84
C GLU A 888 -17.36 5.44 7.84
N LYS A 889 -18.00 4.38 7.35
CA LYS A 889 -18.56 3.30 8.19
C LYS A 889 -17.48 2.61 9.01
N THR A 890 -16.31 2.32 8.44
CA THR A 890 -15.22 1.69 9.20
C THR A 890 -14.73 2.57 10.35
N VAL A 891 -14.65 3.89 10.13
CA VAL A 891 -14.32 4.85 11.19
C VAL A 891 -15.43 4.89 12.25
N ILE A 892 -16.70 4.94 11.85
CA ILE A 892 -17.85 4.90 12.77
C ILE A 892 -17.81 3.63 13.63
N ASP A 893 -17.69 2.45 13.01
CA ASP A 893 -17.67 1.16 13.69
C ASP A 893 -16.49 1.05 14.66
N TYR A 894 -15.32 1.57 14.26
CA TYR A 894 -14.14 1.61 15.11
C TYR A 894 -14.34 2.49 16.34
N ILE A 895 -14.87 3.71 16.15
CA ILE A 895 -15.14 4.62 17.27
C ILE A 895 -16.20 4.03 18.20
N ASN A 896 -17.24 3.39 17.65
CA ASN A 896 -18.26 2.71 18.45
C ASN A 896 -17.63 1.59 19.30
N LEU A 897 -16.75 0.77 18.71
CA LEU A 897 -16.03 -0.29 19.41
C LEU A 897 -15.19 0.25 20.58
N ILE A 898 -14.34 1.26 20.33
CA ILE A 898 -13.50 1.82 21.40
C ILE A 898 -14.32 2.54 22.47
N SER A 899 -15.41 3.22 22.09
CA SER A 899 -16.29 3.92 23.04
C SER A 899 -17.07 2.96 23.94
N HIS A 900 -17.35 1.75 23.44
CA HIS A 900 -18.02 0.71 24.21
C HIS A 900 -17.05 0.00 25.16
N ASN A 901 -15.85 -0.34 24.66
CA ASN A 901 -14.87 -1.13 25.41
C ASN A 901 -14.06 -0.31 26.41
N HIS A 902 -13.86 1.00 26.14
CA HIS A 902 -12.99 1.85 26.94
C HIS A 902 -13.70 3.11 27.43
N PRO A 903 -13.55 3.47 28.72
CA PRO A 903 -14.19 4.66 29.27
C PRO A 903 -13.58 5.97 28.76
N PHE A 904 -12.35 5.93 28.23
CA PHE A 904 -11.54 7.12 27.94
C PHE A 904 -12.10 7.96 26.78
N TRP A 905 -12.65 7.33 25.75
CA TRP A 905 -13.32 8.05 24.65
C TRP A 905 -14.50 8.86 25.17
N ASN A 906 -15.36 8.25 26.00
CA ASN A 906 -16.56 8.88 26.52
C ASN A 906 -16.25 9.98 27.54
N ARG A 907 -15.17 9.84 28.32
CA ARG A 907 -14.71 10.85 29.30
C ARG A 907 -14.42 12.20 28.65
N SER A 908 -13.79 12.19 27.47
CA SER A 908 -13.36 13.42 26.79
C SER A 908 -14.19 13.77 25.57
N LEU A 909 -15.14 12.90 25.20
CA LEU A 909 -15.80 12.92 23.90
C LEU A 909 -14.79 13.04 22.75
N GLY A 910 -13.71 12.25 22.85
CA GLY A 910 -12.62 12.21 21.88
C GLY A 910 -11.65 13.39 21.91
N ALA A 911 -11.73 14.34 22.85
CA ALA A 911 -10.90 15.55 22.83
C ALA A 911 -9.40 15.29 23.10
N ASP A 912 -9.05 14.27 23.88
CA ASP A 912 -7.67 13.79 24.07
C ASP A 912 -7.28 12.66 23.10
N HIS A 913 -8.10 12.41 22.08
CA HIS A 913 -7.84 11.42 21.04
C HIS A 913 -7.27 12.08 19.81
N PHE A 914 -6.41 11.35 19.10
CA PHE A 914 -5.92 11.81 17.80
C PHE A 914 -5.88 10.71 16.76
N MET A 915 -6.16 11.10 15.53
CA MET A 915 -5.95 10.30 14.32
C MET A 915 -4.88 10.96 13.44
N LEU A 916 -4.31 10.21 12.50
CA LEU A 916 -3.43 10.79 11.50
C LEU A 916 -3.70 10.29 10.08
N SER A 917 -3.51 11.14 9.10
CA SER A 917 -3.57 10.75 7.70
C SER A 917 -2.77 11.66 6.77
N CYS A 918 -2.17 11.07 5.75
CA CYS A 918 -1.60 11.78 4.62
C CYS A 918 -2.38 11.66 3.31
N HIS A 919 -3.51 10.94 3.31
CA HIS A 919 -4.40 10.93 2.16
C HIS A 919 -5.27 12.19 2.12
N ASP A 920 -5.62 12.64 0.92
CA ASP A 920 -6.53 13.77 0.70
C ASP A 920 -7.94 13.55 1.30
N TRP A 921 -8.31 12.30 1.61
CA TRP A 921 -9.58 11.93 2.24
C TRP A 921 -9.54 11.86 3.75
N GLY A 922 -8.37 12.10 4.38
CA GLY A 922 -8.26 12.20 5.83
C GLY A 922 -9.28 13.14 6.48
N PRO A 923 -9.47 14.39 5.96
CA PRO A 923 -10.53 15.28 6.44
C PRO A 923 -11.91 14.64 6.36
N ARG A 924 -12.28 14.08 5.20
CA ARG A 924 -13.60 13.50 4.95
C ARG A 924 -13.86 12.28 5.81
N ALA A 925 -12.90 11.37 5.94
CA ALA A 925 -13.02 10.18 6.79
C ALA A 925 -13.41 10.55 8.24
N SER A 926 -12.85 11.65 8.77
CA SER A 926 -13.17 12.13 10.12
C SER A 926 -14.58 12.72 10.27
N THR A 927 -15.21 13.22 9.19
CA THR A 927 -16.54 13.89 9.23
C THR A 927 -17.67 12.95 9.61
N SER A 928 -17.51 11.65 9.34
CA SER A 928 -18.49 10.60 9.61
C SER A 928 -18.81 10.42 11.10
N VAL A 929 -17.90 10.84 11.98
CA VAL A 929 -18.07 10.79 13.44
C VAL A 929 -17.97 12.21 13.99
N PRO A 930 -19.08 12.84 14.41
CA PRO A 930 -19.09 14.25 14.82
C PRO A 930 -18.06 14.62 15.89
N TYR A 931 -17.84 13.75 16.89
CA TYR A 931 -16.85 14.01 17.94
C TYR A 931 -15.40 13.83 17.47
N LEU A 932 -15.15 12.91 16.53
CA LEU A 932 -13.84 12.77 15.89
C LEU A 932 -13.52 14.02 15.04
N TYR A 933 -14.51 14.53 14.30
CA TYR A 933 -14.35 15.73 13.49
C TYR A 933 -14.20 16.99 14.35
N ASN A 934 -15.07 17.19 15.34
CA ASN A 934 -15.16 18.44 16.09
C ASN A 934 -14.18 18.52 17.28
N ASN A 935 -13.98 17.43 18.02
CA ASN A 935 -13.25 17.46 19.29
C ASN A 935 -11.83 16.89 19.17
N SER A 936 -11.67 15.75 18.49
CA SER A 936 -10.39 15.08 18.38
C SER A 936 -9.35 15.87 17.60
N ILE A 937 -8.08 15.60 17.91
CA ILE A 937 -6.93 16.18 17.22
C ILE A 937 -6.74 15.42 15.90
N ARG A 938 -6.86 16.10 14.76
CA ARG A 938 -6.59 15.47 13.46
C ARG A 938 -5.22 15.88 12.96
N VAL A 939 -4.35 14.90 12.73
CA VAL A 939 -3.00 15.11 12.22
C VAL A 939 -3.01 14.84 10.71
N LEU A 940 -3.05 15.88 9.89
CA LEU A 940 -3.39 15.77 8.47
C LEU A 940 -2.29 16.34 7.56
N CYS A 941 -1.91 15.61 6.50
CA CYS A 941 -1.13 16.21 5.41
C CYS A 941 -1.97 17.28 4.68
N ASN A 942 -3.22 16.96 4.32
CA ASN A 942 -4.16 17.91 3.71
C ASN A 942 -4.69 18.93 4.74
N ALA A 943 -3.81 19.88 5.14
CA ALA A 943 -4.07 20.90 6.14
C ALA A 943 -4.70 22.18 5.52
N ASN A 944 -5.87 22.02 4.90
CA ASN A 944 -6.60 23.10 4.24
C ASN A 944 -7.70 23.68 5.14
N THR A 945 -7.57 24.95 5.52
CA THR A 945 -8.55 25.62 6.41
C THR A 945 -9.93 25.80 5.77
N SER A 946 -10.03 25.81 4.44
CA SER A 946 -11.33 25.83 3.75
C SER A 946 -12.04 24.48 3.71
N GLU A 947 -11.32 23.37 3.98
CA GLU A 947 -11.87 22.01 4.07
C GLU A 947 -12.09 21.58 5.54
N GLY A 948 -12.17 22.57 6.43
CA GLY A 948 -12.47 22.35 7.84
C GLY A 948 -11.27 22.01 8.72
N PHE A 949 -10.03 22.15 8.23
CA PHE A 949 -8.84 22.09 9.09
C PHE A 949 -8.80 23.29 10.06
N ASN A 950 -8.68 23.03 11.35
CA ASN A 950 -8.62 24.06 12.38
C ASN A 950 -7.23 24.09 13.04
N PRO A 951 -6.36 25.09 12.77
CA PRO A 951 -4.99 25.12 13.29
C PRO A 951 -4.86 25.13 14.82
N SER A 952 -5.90 25.56 15.54
CA SER A 952 -5.91 25.58 17.01
C SER A 952 -6.12 24.21 17.64
N LYS A 953 -6.65 23.24 16.88
CA LYS A 953 -7.02 21.89 17.31
C LYS A 953 -6.34 20.79 16.51
N ASP A 954 -6.21 20.97 15.20
CA ASP A 954 -5.59 20.03 14.27
C ASP A 954 -4.09 20.32 14.13
N VAL A 955 -3.38 19.36 13.54
CA VAL A 955 -1.93 19.40 13.33
C VAL A 955 -1.62 19.18 11.85
N SER A 956 -0.86 20.10 11.26
CA SER A 956 -0.35 19.93 9.89
C SER A 956 0.80 18.94 9.88
N PHE A 957 0.69 17.91 9.06
CA PHE A 957 1.65 16.81 8.97
C PHE A 957 2.44 16.87 7.65
N PRO A 958 3.76 16.66 7.64
CA PRO A 958 4.53 16.74 6.41
C PRO A 958 4.35 15.50 5.52
N GLU A 959 4.07 15.75 4.24
CA GLU A 959 4.09 14.73 3.21
C GLU A 959 5.53 14.51 2.73
N ILE A 960 6.06 13.29 2.88
CA ILE A 960 7.44 12.96 2.47
C ILE A 960 7.41 11.74 1.56
N HIS A 961 7.99 11.91 0.37
CA HIS A 961 8.05 10.86 -0.64
C HIS A 961 9.28 9.96 -0.47
N LEU A 962 9.13 8.83 0.22
CA LEU A 962 10.18 7.81 0.36
C LEU A 962 10.06 6.75 -0.75
N ARG A 963 10.74 6.97 -1.88
CA ARG A 963 10.65 6.13 -3.10
C ARG A 963 11.20 4.70 -2.96
N THR A 964 12.22 4.52 -2.12
CA THR A 964 12.84 3.22 -1.81
C THR A 964 12.48 2.73 -0.41
N GLY A 965 11.84 3.58 0.40
CA GLY A 965 11.73 3.41 1.85
C GLY A 965 13.00 3.80 2.61
N GLU A 966 14.07 4.19 1.92
CA GLU A 966 15.32 4.64 2.53
C GLU A 966 15.24 6.10 2.97
N MET A 967 15.94 6.40 4.06
CA MET A 967 15.96 7.70 4.73
C MET A 967 16.90 8.71 4.06
N SER A 968 17.65 8.28 3.05
CA SER A 968 18.55 9.09 2.25
C SER A 968 17.80 9.73 1.09
N GLY A 969 16.96 10.73 1.40
CA GLY A 969 16.65 11.74 0.39
C GLY A 969 17.96 12.35 -0.12
N PRO A 970 17.99 12.97 -1.31
CA PRO A 970 19.19 13.62 -1.81
C PRO A 970 19.50 14.88 -0.99
N LEU A 971 20.11 14.69 0.19
CA LEU A 971 20.44 15.76 1.11
C LEU A 971 21.53 16.65 0.52
N GLY A 972 21.34 17.96 0.67
CA GLY A 972 22.27 18.98 0.24
C GLY A 972 21.95 19.54 -1.15
N GLY A 973 22.66 20.58 -1.54
CA GLY A 973 22.55 21.13 -2.88
C GLY A 973 23.72 22.02 -3.22
N LEU A 974 23.67 22.68 -4.38
CA LEU A 974 24.77 23.54 -4.80
C LEU A 974 24.86 24.79 -3.92
N SER A 975 26.05 25.36 -3.81
CA SER A 975 26.23 26.65 -3.14
C SER A 975 25.39 27.73 -3.84
N PRO A 976 24.95 28.80 -3.16
CA PRO A 976 24.11 29.83 -3.75
C PRO A 976 24.65 30.43 -5.06
N SER A 977 25.97 30.53 -5.23
CA SER A 977 26.65 31.00 -6.44
C SER A 977 26.61 30.02 -7.62
N ARG A 978 26.35 28.74 -7.37
CA ARG A 978 26.33 27.66 -8.37
C ARG A 978 24.91 27.21 -8.72
N ARG A 979 23.89 28.01 -8.39
CA ARG A 979 22.48 27.74 -8.69
C ARG A 979 22.01 28.63 -9.85
N PRO A 980 22.19 28.19 -11.11
CA PRO A 980 21.90 29.01 -12.29
C PRO A 980 20.39 29.19 -12.56
N ILE A 981 19.53 28.32 -12.03
CA ILE A 981 18.08 28.36 -12.30
C ILE A 981 17.41 29.24 -11.24
N LEU A 982 16.61 30.24 -11.67
CA LEU A 982 15.90 31.11 -10.74
C LEU A 982 14.81 30.33 -10.00
N GLY A 983 13.91 29.69 -10.75
CA GLY A 983 12.82 28.90 -10.19
C GLY A 983 12.58 27.61 -10.97
N PHE A 984 12.21 26.54 -10.29
CA PHE A 984 11.97 25.24 -10.93
C PHE A 984 10.70 24.55 -10.45
N PHE A 985 9.99 23.94 -11.38
CA PHE A 985 8.89 22.99 -11.15
C PHE A 985 8.95 21.85 -12.16
N ALA A 986 8.72 20.63 -11.70
CA ALA A 986 8.34 19.52 -12.56
C ALA A 986 7.27 18.66 -11.91
N GLY A 987 6.17 18.41 -12.61
CA GLY A 987 5.09 17.57 -12.12
C GLY A 987 3.87 17.50 -13.04
N ARG A 988 3.24 16.33 -13.08
CA ARG A 988 2.02 16.09 -13.86
C ARG A 988 0.89 17.06 -13.48
N LEU A 989 -0.01 17.28 -14.43
CA LEU A 989 -1.25 18.02 -14.23
C LEU A 989 -2.09 17.33 -13.14
N HIS A 990 -2.25 18.01 -12.01
CA HIS A 990 -2.89 17.48 -10.82
C HIS A 990 -3.34 18.66 -9.96
N GLY A 991 -4.65 18.94 -9.90
CA GLY A 991 -5.21 20.15 -9.28
C GLY A 991 -5.19 21.39 -10.19
N HIS A 992 -6.08 22.34 -9.90
CA HIS A 992 -6.27 23.58 -10.66
C HIS A 992 -5.04 24.50 -10.64
N ILE A 993 -4.33 24.58 -9.52
CA ILE A 993 -3.17 25.48 -9.38
C ILE A 993 -2.00 25.03 -10.26
N ARG A 994 -1.78 23.72 -10.42
CA ARG A 994 -0.79 23.19 -11.38
C ARG A 994 -1.20 23.45 -12.82
N TYR A 995 -2.50 23.39 -13.14
CA TYR A 995 -2.99 23.79 -14.45
C TYR A 995 -2.59 25.24 -14.75
N LEU A 996 -2.91 26.17 -13.85
CA LEU A 996 -2.56 27.59 -14.02
C LEU A 996 -1.04 27.79 -14.15
N LEU A 997 -0.24 27.12 -13.31
CA LEU A 997 1.22 27.24 -13.37
C LEU A 997 1.78 26.72 -14.71
N LEU A 998 1.34 25.56 -15.16
CA LEU A 998 1.77 24.96 -16.43
C LEU A 998 1.31 25.82 -17.61
N GLU A 999 0.05 26.26 -17.62
CA GLU A 999 -0.49 27.13 -18.67
C GLU A 999 0.32 28.43 -18.77
N GLN A 1000 0.69 29.04 -17.64
CA GLN A 1000 1.40 30.31 -17.62
C GLN A 1000 2.90 30.19 -17.93
N TRP A 1001 3.59 29.14 -17.48
CA TRP A 1001 5.05 29.10 -17.48
C TRP A 1001 5.71 27.92 -18.20
N LYS A 1002 4.95 26.87 -18.56
CA LYS A 1002 5.54 25.68 -19.22
C LYS A 1002 6.24 26.09 -20.52
N ASP A 1003 7.53 25.74 -20.62
CA ASP A 1003 8.39 25.98 -21.78
C ASP A 1003 8.47 27.45 -22.26
N LYS A 1004 8.17 28.42 -21.38
CA LYS A 1004 8.06 29.85 -21.74
C LYS A 1004 9.23 30.72 -21.28
N ASP A 1005 10.02 30.28 -20.31
CA ASP A 1005 11.11 31.09 -19.74
C ASP A 1005 12.33 30.23 -19.38
N LYS A 1006 13.53 30.78 -19.63
CA LYS A 1006 14.81 30.08 -19.38
C LYS A 1006 15.24 30.07 -17.91
N ASP A 1007 14.82 31.08 -17.14
CA ASP A 1007 15.18 31.26 -15.74
C ASP A 1007 14.15 30.59 -14.81
N LEU A 1008 12.87 30.62 -15.21
CA LEU A 1008 11.76 29.97 -14.52
C LEU A 1008 11.32 28.71 -15.28
N GLN A 1009 11.94 27.57 -14.93
CA GLN A 1009 11.81 26.32 -15.67
C GLN A 1009 10.67 25.47 -15.11
N VAL A 1010 9.61 25.30 -15.89
CA VAL A 1010 8.36 24.63 -15.50
C VAL A 1010 8.05 23.52 -16.50
N TYR A 1011 7.89 22.29 -16.00
CA TYR A 1011 7.64 21.10 -16.81
C TYR A 1011 6.46 20.29 -16.28
N ASP A 1012 5.65 19.70 -17.16
CA ASP A 1012 4.68 18.66 -16.79
C ASP A 1012 5.34 17.29 -16.69
N GLN A 1013 6.29 17.02 -17.59
CA GLN A 1013 7.20 15.88 -17.56
C GLN A 1013 8.60 16.35 -17.93
N LEU A 1014 9.61 15.92 -17.18
CA LEU A 1014 11.00 16.27 -17.47
C LEU A 1014 11.46 15.64 -18.79
N PRO A 1015 12.18 16.39 -19.64
CA PRO A 1015 12.86 15.85 -20.82
C PRO A 1015 13.82 14.71 -20.48
N ASN A 1016 13.98 13.77 -21.42
CA ASN A 1016 14.92 12.65 -21.29
C ASN A 1016 16.35 13.16 -21.06
N GLY A 1017 17.06 12.56 -20.10
CA GLY A 1017 18.43 12.94 -19.73
C GLY A 1017 18.53 13.99 -18.61
N LEU A 1018 17.43 14.59 -18.17
CA LEU A 1018 17.41 15.50 -17.02
C LEU A 1018 17.00 14.76 -15.73
N SER A 1019 17.80 14.93 -14.67
CA SER A 1019 17.50 14.40 -13.35
C SER A 1019 16.72 15.42 -12.52
N TYR A 1020 15.55 15.02 -12.01
CA TYR A 1020 14.71 15.84 -11.13
C TYR A 1020 15.48 16.38 -9.91
N ASP A 1021 16.28 15.52 -9.26
CA ASP A 1021 17.12 15.92 -8.13
C ASP A 1021 18.17 16.97 -8.52
N SER A 1022 18.82 16.77 -9.67
CA SER A 1022 19.79 17.72 -10.19
C SER A 1022 19.17 19.10 -10.42
N MET A 1023 17.94 19.15 -10.93
CA MET A 1023 17.21 20.39 -11.19
C MET A 1023 16.86 21.13 -9.89
N LEU A 1024 16.35 20.41 -8.87
CA LEU A 1024 16.11 21.00 -7.53
C LEU A 1024 17.40 21.61 -6.95
N LYS A 1025 18.52 20.89 -7.00
CA LYS A 1025 19.82 21.33 -6.46
C LYS A 1025 20.45 22.50 -7.21
N LYS A 1026 20.12 22.69 -8.49
CA LYS A 1026 20.56 23.81 -9.34
C LYS A 1026 19.66 25.04 -9.24
N SER A 1027 18.52 24.93 -8.56
CA SER A 1027 17.51 26.00 -8.49
C SER A 1027 17.64 26.82 -7.22
N ARG A 1028 17.46 28.13 -7.32
CA ARG A 1028 17.44 29.04 -6.17
C ARG A 1028 16.12 28.89 -5.40
N PHE A 1029 15.03 28.87 -6.14
CA PHE A 1029 13.67 28.74 -5.63
C PHE A 1029 13.00 27.49 -6.23
N CYS A 1030 12.26 26.74 -5.42
CA CYS A 1030 11.57 25.54 -5.88
C CYS A 1030 10.08 25.75 -5.69
N LEU A 1031 9.33 25.70 -6.80
CA LEU A 1031 7.90 25.95 -6.78
C LEU A 1031 7.16 24.71 -6.25
N CYS A 1032 6.29 24.94 -5.26
CA CYS A 1032 5.50 23.92 -4.60
C CYS A 1032 4.00 24.24 -4.78
N PRO A 1033 3.46 24.14 -6.00
CA PRO A 1033 2.03 24.29 -6.23
C PRO A 1033 1.24 23.11 -5.65
N SER A 1034 0.14 23.42 -4.96
CA SER A 1034 -0.79 22.40 -4.46
C SER A 1034 -1.39 21.56 -5.59
N GLY A 1035 -1.75 20.33 -5.23
CA GLY A 1035 -2.43 19.35 -6.07
C GLY A 1035 -3.95 19.48 -5.98
N TYR A 1036 -4.64 18.34 -5.99
CA TYR A 1036 -6.02 18.28 -5.47
C TYR A 1036 -6.03 18.53 -3.95
N GLU A 1037 -5.00 18.06 -3.24
CA GLU A 1037 -4.72 18.45 -1.86
C GLU A 1037 -3.72 19.60 -1.77
N VAL A 1038 -3.72 20.32 -0.64
CA VAL A 1038 -2.77 21.41 -0.40
C VAL A 1038 -1.36 20.94 -0.07
N ALA A 1039 -1.20 19.69 0.38
CA ALA A 1039 0.09 19.08 0.63
C ALA A 1039 0.87 18.83 -0.67
N SER A 1040 2.20 18.88 -0.56
CA SER A 1040 3.06 18.41 -1.65
C SER A 1040 4.37 17.90 -1.08
N PRO A 1041 4.87 16.74 -1.54
CA PRO A 1041 6.18 16.24 -1.10
C PRO A 1041 7.30 17.20 -1.54
N ARG A 1042 7.02 18.05 -2.54
CA ARG A 1042 7.93 19.06 -3.08
C ARG A 1042 8.40 20.06 -2.04
N VAL A 1043 7.59 20.35 -1.02
CA VAL A 1043 7.98 21.27 0.06
C VAL A 1043 9.19 20.69 0.81
N VAL A 1044 9.13 19.40 1.16
CA VAL A 1044 10.23 18.72 1.85
C VAL A 1044 11.39 18.41 0.92
N GLU A 1045 11.12 18.02 -0.34
CA GLU A 1045 12.17 17.83 -1.36
C GLU A 1045 12.97 19.12 -1.60
N ALA A 1046 12.32 20.29 -1.60
CA ALA A 1046 12.97 21.59 -1.72
C ALA A 1046 13.88 21.88 -0.50
N ILE A 1047 13.39 21.62 0.71
CA ILE A 1047 14.18 21.76 1.95
C ILE A 1047 15.41 20.85 1.90
N TYR A 1048 15.26 19.59 1.48
CA TYR A 1048 16.37 18.63 1.35
C TYR A 1048 17.41 19.07 0.33
N ALA A 1049 16.98 19.63 -0.79
CA ALA A 1049 17.86 20.16 -1.84
C ALA A 1049 18.47 21.53 -1.51
N GLU A 1050 18.25 22.05 -0.29
CA GLU A 1050 18.62 23.41 0.14
C GLU A 1050 18.11 24.50 -0.83
N CYS A 1051 16.96 24.27 -1.45
CA CYS A 1051 16.28 25.16 -2.37
C CYS A 1051 15.18 25.91 -1.61
N VAL A 1052 15.08 27.24 -1.78
CA VAL A 1052 14.09 28.04 -1.05
C VAL A 1052 12.68 27.66 -1.52
N PRO A 1053 11.81 27.09 -0.67
CA PRO A 1053 10.47 26.67 -1.09
C PRO A 1053 9.60 27.88 -1.44
N VAL A 1054 8.83 27.76 -2.54
CA VAL A 1054 7.83 28.73 -2.95
C VAL A 1054 6.47 28.07 -2.87
N LEU A 1055 5.71 28.36 -1.82
CA LEU A 1055 4.39 27.81 -1.59
C LEU A 1055 3.38 28.54 -2.47
N ILE A 1056 2.69 27.78 -3.33
CA ILE A 1056 1.62 28.28 -4.20
C ILE A 1056 0.37 27.48 -3.89
N SER A 1057 -0.40 27.95 -2.92
CA SER A 1057 -1.61 27.30 -2.45
C SER A 1057 -2.50 28.31 -1.74
N ASP A 1058 -3.82 28.06 -1.77
CA ASP A 1058 -4.78 28.80 -0.97
C ASP A 1058 -5.02 28.05 0.34
N ASN A 1059 -5.22 28.79 1.44
CA ASN A 1059 -5.70 28.27 2.72
C ASN A 1059 -4.85 27.16 3.40
N TYR A 1060 -3.64 26.89 2.88
CA TYR A 1060 -2.73 25.88 3.40
C TYR A 1060 -2.03 26.33 4.68
N VAL A 1061 -2.00 25.44 5.67
CA VAL A 1061 -1.24 25.61 6.91
C VAL A 1061 -0.02 24.69 6.85
N PRO A 1062 1.20 25.23 6.64
CA PRO A 1062 2.39 24.40 6.50
C PRO A 1062 2.74 23.60 7.77
N PRO A 1063 3.46 22.47 7.67
CA PRO A 1063 3.87 21.68 8.82
C PRO A 1063 4.64 22.49 9.87
N PHE A 1064 4.38 22.19 11.14
CA PHE A 1064 5.03 22.83 12.29
C PHE A 1064 4.87 24.35 12.36
N ASN A 1065 3.83 24.92 11.74
CA ASN A 1065 3.61 26.37 11.68
C ASN A 1065 3.45 27.04 13.06
N ASP A 1066 3.14 26.30 14.13
CA ASP A 1066 3.10 26.83 15.51
C ASP A 1066 4.49 27.19 16.04
N VAL A 1067 5.51 26.48 15.55
CA VAL A 1067 6.89 26.58 16.01
C VAL A 1067 7.75 27.30 14.99
N LEU A 1068 7.65 26.92 13.71
CA LEU A 1068 8.47 27.44 12.63
C LEU A 1068 7.88 28.72 12.02
N ASN A 1069 8.73 29.73 11.84
CA ASN A 1069 8.42 30.95 11.11
C ASN A 1069 8.70 30.76 9.62
N TRP A 1070 7.73 30.20 8.89
CA TRP A 1070 7.84 29.92 7.45
C TRP A 1070 8.22 31.15 6.60
N LYS A 1071 7.74 32.34 6.97
CA LYS A 1071 8.10 33.61 6.29
C LYS A 1071 9.59 33.93 6.35
N SER A 1072 10.33 33.31 7.27
CA SER A 1072 11.77 33.54 7.42
C SER A 1072 12.61 32.75 6.42
N PHE A 1073 12.09 31.67 5.83
CA PHE A 1073 12.86 30.73 4.98
C PHE A 1073 12.11 30.23 3.73
N ALA A 1074 10.83 30.56 3.53
CA ALA A 1074 10.05 30.24 2.34
C ALA A 1074 9.37 31.49 1.77
N VAL A 1075 8.99 31.43 0.50
CA VAL A 1075 8.19 32.46 -0.19
C VAL A 1075 6.76 31.94 -0.33
N GLN A 1076 5.77 32.76 -0.01
CA GLN A 1076 4.36 32.44 -0.26
C GLN A 1076 3.86 33.29 -1.41
N VAL A 1077 3.27 32.65 -2.43
CA VAL A 1077 2.69 33.30 -3.60
C VAL A 1077 1.22 32.91 -3.69
N GLN A 1078 0.35 33.91 -3.77
CA GLN A 1078 -1.09 33.67 -3.95
C GLN A 1078 -1.35 33.14 -5.36
N VAL A 1079 -2.41 32.35 -5.53
CA VAL A 1079 -2.76 31.74 -6.82
C VAL A 1079 -2.97 32.78 -7.92
N ARG A 1080 -3.61 33.91 -7.60
CA ARG A 1080 -3.78 35.05 -8.52
C ARG A 1080 -2.47 35.68 -9.01
N ASP A 1081 -1.37 35.45 -8.29
CA ASP A 1081 -0.06 36.03 -8.58
C ASP A 1081 0.86 35.06 -9.33
N ILE A 1082 0.35 33.90 -9.80
CA ILE A 1082 1.12 32.93 -10.59
C ILE A 1082 1.79 33.59 -11.80
N ALA A 1083 1.09 34.45 -12.53
CA ALA A 1083 1.65 35.18 -13.68
C ALA A 1083 2.80 36.14 -13.29
N ASN A 1084 2.90 36.52 -12.01
CA ASN A 1084 3.89 37.45 -11.48
C ASN A 1084 5.06 36.76 -10.76
N ILE A 1085 5.12 35.42 -10.71
CA ILE A 1085 6.13 34.66 -9.95
C ILE A 1085 7.55 35.14 -10.25
N LYS A 1086 7.93 35.26 -11.54
CA LYS A 1086 9.28 35.70 -11.91
C LYS A 1086 9.62 37.07 -11.31
N ARG A 1087 8.70 38.04 -11.41
CA ARG A 1087 8.86 39.39 -10.84
C ARG A 1087 9.02 39.34 -9.32
N ILE A 1088 8.20 38.54 -8.64
CA ILE A 1088 8.25 38.37 -7.18
C ILE A 1088 9.62 37.80 -6.75
N LEU A 1089 10.07 36.72 -7.40
CA LEU A 1089 11.33 36.06 -7.06
C LEU A 1089 12.55 36.93 -7.39
N MET A 1090 12.53 37.69 -8.48
CA MET A 1090 13.58 38.65 -8.82
C MET A 1090 13.60 39.87 -7.89
N GLY A 1091 12.47 40.23 -7.29
CA GLY A 1091 12.38 41.30 -6.29
C GLY A 1091 13.06 40.97 -4.95
N ILE A 1092 13.39 39.69 -4.70
CA ILE A 1092 14.10 39.27 -3.49
C ILE A 1092 15.58 39.59 -3.64
N SER A 1093 16.07 40.52 -2.82
CA SER A 1093 17.49 40.90 -2.83
C SER A 1093 18.42 39.71 -2.57
N GLN A 1094 19.64 39.76 -3.11
CA GLN A 1094 20.63 38.69 -2.93
C GLN A 1094 20.90 38.42 -1.44
N THR A 1095 20.98 39.47 -0.61
CA THR A 1095 21.18 39.35 0.84
C THR A 1095 20.03 38.62 1.52
N GLN A 1096 18.79 38.91 1.12
CA GLN A 1096 17.60 38.22 1.64
C GLN A 1096 17.56 36.76 1.21
N TYR A 1097 17.83 36.48 -0.07
CA TYR A 1097 17.92 35.10 -0.57
C TYR A 1097 18.96 34.28 0.19
N LEU A 1098 20.18 34.80 0.39
CA LEU A 1098 21.22 34.12 1.16
C LEU A 1098 20.81 33.85 2.61
N ARG A 1099 20.04 34.77 3.22
CA ARG A 1099 19.47 34.59 4.56
C ARG A 1099 18.44 33.46 4.58
N MET A 1100 17.53 33.40 3.60
CA MET A 1100 16.54 32.33 3.46
C MET A 1100 17.22 30.99 3.23
N TYR A 1101 18.18 30.90 2.31
CA TYR A 1101 18.96 29.70 2.03
C TYR A 1101 19.64 29.11 3.28
N ARG A 1102 20.31 29.94 4.10
CA ARG A 1102 20.92 29.48 5.36
C ARG A 1102 19.89 28.94 6.34
N ARG A 1103 18.70 29.54 6.37
CA ARG A 1103 17.60 29.12 7.26
C ARG A 1103 16.95 27.83 6.78
N VAL A 1104 16.82 27.60 5.47
CA VAL A 1104 16.39 26.31 4.91
C VAL A 1104 17.28 25.17 5.42
N LYS A 1105 18.61 25.38 5.43
CA LYS A 1105 19.55 24.39 5.99
C LYS A 1105 19.34 24.15 7.49
N GLN A 1106 19.00 25.18 8.26
CA GLN A 1106 18.74 25.04 9.69
C GLN A 1106 17.44 24.25 9.95
N VAL A 1107 16.37 24.53 9.21
CA VAL A 1107 15.08 23.84 9.41
C VAL A 1107 15.08 22.39 8.91
N GLN A 1108 16.01 22.03 8.02
CA GLN A 1108 16.13 20.69 7.45
C GLN A 1108 16.06 19.58 8.51
N ARG A 1109 16.69 19.79 9.68
CA ARG A 1109 16.69 18.80 10.78
C ARG A 1109 15.28 18.39 11.23
N HIS A 1110 14.34 19.33 11.21
CA HIS A 1110 12.96 19.12 11.67
C HIS A 1110 12.09 18.35 10.68
N PHE A 1111 12.58 18.17 9.46
CA PHE A 1111 11.91 17.38 8.43
C PHE A 1111 12.60 16.04 8.18
N MET A 1112 13.75 15.79 8.84
CA MET A 1112 14.49 14.53 8.70
C MET A 1112 13.67 13.35 9.20
N VAL A 1113 13.57 12.33 8.37
CA VAL A 1113 13.07 11.01 8.78
C VAL A 1113 14.28 10.16 9.18
N ASN A 1114 14.32 9.65 10.41
CA ASN A 1114 15.40 8.77 10.88
C ASN A 1114 14.91 7.33 11.11
N ALA A 1115 15.80 6.34 10.92
CA ALA A 1115 15.47 4.92 11.11
C ALA A 1115 15.09 4.58 12.56
N ALA A 1116 15.66 5.31 13.51
CA ALA A 1116 15.15 5.45 14.87
C ALA A 1116 14.91 6.94 15.09
N PRO A 1117 13.73 7.36 15.59
CA PRO A 1117 13.44 8.76 15.84
C PRO A 1117 14.52 9.42 16.70
N GLN A 1118 14.99 10.61 16.28
CA GLN A 1118 15.97 11.43 16.99
C GLN A 1118 15.31 12.71 17.50
N ARG A 1119 15.80 13.26 18.62
CA ARG A 1119 15.24 14.51 19.17
C ARG A 1119 15.18 15.60 18.10
N PHE A 1120 14.08 16.36 18.11
CA PHE A 1120 13.77 17.42 17.16
C PHE A 1120 13.62 17.01 15.68
N ASP A 1121 13.57 15.73 15.35
CA ASP A 1121 13.28 15.26 14.00
C ASP A 1121 11.78 15.30 13.65
N VAL A 1122 11.41 14.86 12.45
CA VAL A 1122 10.02 14.96 11.96
C VAL A 1122 9.01 14.24 12.88
N PHE A 1123 9.41 13.12 13.48
CA PHE A 1123 8.55 12.35 14.38
C PHE A 1123 8.33 13.13 15.68
N HIS A 1124 9.42 13.60 16.30
CA HIS A 1124 9.33 14.36 17.55
C HIS A 1124 8.66 15.73 17.38
N MET A 1125 8.87 16.39 16.25
CA MET A 1125 8.20 17.65 15.92
C MET A 1125 6.69 17.45 15.71
N THR A 1126 6.29 16.29 15.17
CA THR A 1126 4.87 15.92 15.04
C THR A 1126 4.26 15.66 16.41
N ILE A 1127 4.92 14.83 17.25
CA ILE A 1127 4.48 14.58 18.63
C ILE A 1127 4.38 15.88 19.43
N HIS A 1128 5.34 16.80 19.27
CA HIS A 1128 5.30 18.13 19.89
C HIS A 1128 4.12 18.96 19.41
N SER A 1129 3.81 18.90 18.12
CA SER A 1129 2.63 19.59 17.59
C SER A 1129 1.34 19.04 18.19
N ILE A 1130 1.22 17.73 18.40
CA ILE A 1130 0.07 17.11 19.08
C ILE A 1130 0.03 17.50 20.57
N TRP A 1131 1.17 17.51 21.26
CA TRP A 1131 1.31 17.96 22.65
C TRP A 1131 0.75 19.37 22.87
N LEU A 1132 1.02 20.30 21.96
CA LEU A 1132 0.48 21.66 22.05
C LEU A 1132 -1.06 21.68 22.03
N ARG A 1133 -1.71 20.73 21.34
CA ARG A 1133 -3.18 20.64 21.27
C ARG A 1133 -3.73 20.08 22.56
N ARG A 1134 -3.04 19.09 23.16
CA ARG A 1134 -3.39 18.60 24.50
C ARG A 1134 -3.33 19.67 25.57
N LEU A 1135 -2.39 20.62 25.46
CA LEU A 1135 -2.28 21.75 26.37
C LEU A 1135 -3.43 22.77 26.23
N ASN A 1136 -4.11 22.81 25.07
CA ASN A 1136 -5.21 23.77 24.83
C ASN A 1136 -6.53 23.35 25.49
N ILE A 1137 -6.64 22.09 25.92
CA ILE A 1137 -7.86 21.53 26.50
C ILE A 1137 -7.64 21.14 27.98
N ARG A 1138 -8.72 21.18 28.76
CA ARG A 1138 -8.76 20.69 30.15
C ARG A 1138 -9.87 19.66 30.26
N ILE A 1139 -9.55 18.47 30.74
CA ILE A 1139 -10.51 17.38 30.91
C ILE A 1139 -10.92 17.30 32.38
N GLN A 1140 -12.18 16.94 32.62
CA GLN A 1140 -12.76 16.73 33.95
C GLN A 1140 -13.47 15.37 33.92
N ASP A 1141 -13.55 14.74 35.09
CA ASP A 1141 -14.26 13.47 35.28
C ASP A 1141 -15.79 13.64 35.19
#